data_AF-A0A9D6IJ82-F1
#
_entry.id   AF-A0A9D6IJ82-F1
#
_cell.length_a   1.000
_cell.length_b   1.000
_cell.length_c   1.000
_cell.angle_alpha   90.00
_cell.angle_beta   90.00
_cell.angle_gamma   90.00
#
_symmetry.space_group_name_H-M   'P 1'
#
loop_
_entity.id
_entity.type
_entity.pdbx_description
1 polymer ?
#
loop_
_entity_poly.entity_id
_entity_poly.type
_entity_poly.pdbx_seq_one_letter_code
_entity_poly.pdbx_strand_id
1 'polypeptide(L)'
;MKSFWSAAVHRMRTCFRFNFQKDKYGPLAAFRPAVERLEDRLAPAVTVGLNFTGSSFSESGFIPPDTDGAVGPSHFVELINGRFRVYDKTDGSVVQSKTLDQFWTDAGANPVGGTFDPRIIYDHATNRWFAAALDRGLGGGAANDLLVAVSSSSDPAGGWSGFDFVANPTTTWFADFPQLGLDFDGVYVSVNNFGAGFQSVSIFSFPKSDLLTATPTIANRTTFLEESASTRGFAIQPAVDFGASDGRAALLATASAANRFNRTNIFGAGAAGATLSASVNIAVTTSDPPAAFQPDGTQDLDAGDPRIATTVFEVGDSLWSVHGINSGGRAAIRWEEISEVTNAVLQQGTIADANADFFFPSIAANASGEVVIGFTQSSATAGTGFASAYAVTGTTSSGVTTFGAPMLLKQGVATYHVNDGNGTNRWGDYSATTLDPNNPHAFWTIQEWVSATDQWSTQITQLIFQATTSVTLDGSGNLVIADINGGDTDDTLTFLFDSANSRFVISDPNHVLTTDIPGATGDSTGTIQIPFATVTGATITFDTLAGNDSVSLDWTRGTTTKSIVFTGGDGADTLNLIAGPASGSNLWKITGKDTGNLNTTTTFAAVENLGGCSLQDVFRFTNAGKLSGTINGNGGGDFLDFSLKLTPVIVNLATGAASFTTDVQQIQHVIGSKLGKNRLTGNALGNILVAHGGGNLLTAGNGRSLLIGGYGKNTLVGGNADDLLINGRTTYSKPAAPNYDTLQVVFSLWQSGQYAYDQRVISLKAPPTSYRLKVGVTVFVYPGVNGGVGPRLGRGGFIYESTLLGNAGLDWFITNASRTVIDRLTNEITT
;
A
#
# COMPACT_ATOMS: atom_id res chain seq x y z
N MET A 1 39.47 -58.96 -0.28
CA MET A 1 40.22 -58.01 -1.14
C MET A 1 39.20 -56.96 -1.58
N LYS A 2 39.24 -55.74 -1.02
CA LYS A 2 39.87 -54.54 -1.61
C LYS A 2 39.33 -54.26 -3.02
N SER A 3 38.87 -53.09 -3.46
CA SER A 3 38.71 -51.74 -2.94
C SER A 3 38.33 -50.92 -4.18
N PHE A 4 37.24 -50.15 -4.23
CA PHE A 4 37.12 -49.07 -5.22
C PHE A 4 36.24 -47.94 -4.68
N TRP A 5 36.95 -46.92 -4.17
CA TRP A 5 36.49 -45.56 -3.86
C TRP A 5 37.52 -44.61 -4.48
N SER A 6 37.04 -43.43 -4.91
CA SER A 6 37.77 -42.19 -5.20
C SER A 6 38.50 -42.04 -6.56
N ALA A 7 38.06 -41.02 -7.32
CA ALA A 7 38.86 -39.90 -7.86
C ALA A 7 38.56 -39.54 -9.32
N ALA A 8 37.84 -38.43 -9.57
CA ALA A 8 37.98 -37.63 -10.79
C ALA A 8 37.29 -36.25 -10.67
N VAL A 9 37.77 -35.37 -9.77
CA VAL A 9 37.54 -33.91 -9.86
C VAL A 9 38.91 -33.25 -10.02
N HIS A 10 39.49 -33.33 -11.22
CA HIS A 10 40.55 -32.44 -11.67
C HIS A 10 40.83 -32.64 -13.17
N ARG A 11 40.29 -31.77 -14.02
CA ARG A 11 40.88 -31.30 -15.29
C ARG A 11 39.88 -30.38 -15.99
N MET A 12 40.10 -29.07 -15.89
CA MET A 12 40.13 -28.17 -17.04
C MET A 12 40.55 -26.78 -16.54
N ARG A 13 41.84 -26.51 -16.65
CA ARG A 13 42.39 -25.16 -16.71
C ARG A 13 42.66 -24.84 -18.19
N THR A 14 42.49 -23.55 -18.51
CA THR A 14 43.06 -22.77 -19.62
C THR A 14 42.54 -22.99 -21.04
N CYS A 15 41.77 -22.01 -21.55
CA CYS A 15 42.22 -21.09 -22.61
C CYS A 15 41.18 -19.97 -22.84
N PHE A 16 41.55 -18.72 -22.56
CA PHE A 16 41.33 -17.50 -23.36
C PHE A 16 41.68 -16.29 -22.49
N ARG A 17 42.83 -15.66 -22.77
CA ARG A 17 43.25 -14.38 -22.19
C ARG A 17 42.75 -13.26 -23.09
N PHE A 18 41.92 -12.36 -22.56
CA PHE A 18 41.83 -10.98 -23.03
C PHE A 18 42.30 -10.06 -21.91
N ASN A 19 43.33 -9.26 -22.20
CA ASN A 19 43.82 -8.18 -21.36
C ASN A 19 42.90 -6.97 -21.54
N PHE A 20 42.26 -6.48 -20.48
CA PHE A 20 41.84 -5.08 -20.38
C PHE A 20 42.27 -4.51 -19.04
N GLN A 21 42.84 -3.31 -19.10
CA GLN A 21 43.38 -2.57 -17.97
C GLN A 21 42.28 -2.18 -16.97
N LYS A 22 42.64 -2.22 -15.68
CA LYS A 22 41.95 -1.48 -14.62
C LYS A 22 42.01 0.01 -14.93
N ASP A 23 40.87 0.68 -14.92
CA ASP A 23 40.66 1.89 -14.13
C ASP A 23 39.19 2.31 -14.09
N LYS A 24 38.76 2.68 -12.87
CA LYS A 24 37.60 3.51 -12.49
C LYS A 24 36.22 3.09 -13.02
N TYR A 25 35.43 2.40 -12.20
CA TYR A 25 34.01 2.64 -11.86
C TYR A 25 33.60 1.52 -10.87
N GLY A 26 32.83 1.85 -9.82
CA GLY A 26 32.43 0.90 -8.76
C GLY A 26 31.51 -0.21 -9.27
N PRO A 27 31.33 -1.32 -8.52
CA PRO A 27 30.45 -2.40 -8.97
C PRO A 27 29.00 -1.92 -8.99
N LEU A 28 28.40 -1.88 -10.18
CA LEU A 28 26.96 -1.85 -10.36
C LEU A 28 26.39 -3.16 -9.79
N ALA A 29 25.38 -3.03 -8.93
CA ALA A 29 24.63 -4.16 -8.40
C ALA A 29 24.05 -4.96 -9.57
N ALA A 30 24.53 -6.19 -9.76
CA ALA A 30 23.94 -7.11 -10.72
C ALA A 30 22.58 -7.55 -10.17
N PHE A 31 21.50 -7.14 -10.83
CA PHE A 31 20.18 -7.72 -10.67
C PHE A 31 20.32 -9.24 -10.88
N ARG A 32 20.18 -10.01 -9.81
CA ARG A 32 19.99 -11.45 -9.89
C ARG A 32 18.47 -11.65 -9.94
N PRO A 33 17.90 -12.23 -11.00
CA PRO A 33 16.53 -12.71 -10.94
C PRO A 33 16.47 -13.75 -9.83
N ALA A 34 15.75 -13.45 -8.74
CA ALA A 34 15.36 -14.48 -7.79
C ALA A 34 14.30 -15.32 -8.49
N VAL A 35 14.63 -16.58 -8.80
CA VAL A 35 13.61 -17.58 -9.09
C VAL A 35 13.13 -18.06 -7.73
N GLU A 36 12.11 -17.39 -7.19
CA GLU A 36 11.30 -17.98 -6.14
C GLU A 36 10.61 -19.22 -6.70
N ARG A 37 10.59 -20.30 -5.92
CA ARG A 37 9.85 -21.49 -6.31
C ARG A 37 8.37 -21.22 -6.15
N LEU A 38 7.56 -21.69 -7.09
CA LEU A 38 6.10 -21.53 -7.09
C LEU A 38 5.43 -22.11 -5.82
N GLU A 39 6.13 -23.01 -5.13
CA GLU A 39 5.67 -23.73 -3.93
C GLU A 39 5.93 -23.00 -2.60
N ASP A 40 6.63 -21.87 -2.62
CA ASP A 40 6.88 -21.02 -1.45
C ASP A 40 5.95 -19.79 -1.39
N ARG A 41 4.98 -19.65 -2.32
CA ARG A 41 3.97 -18.57 -2.30
C ARG A 41 2.62 -19.12 -1.86
N LEU A 42 2.18 -18.75 -0.67
CA LEU A 42 0.79 -18.95 -0.26
C LEU A 42 -0.08 -18.03 -1.12
N ALA A 43 -0.86 -18.60 -2.04
CA ALA A 43 -1.94 -17.86 -2.69
C ALA A 43 -2.90 -17.34 -1.60
N PRO A 44 -3.48 -16.13 -1.74
CA PRO A 44 -4.42 -15.60 -0.76
C PRO A 44 -5.55 -16.60 -0.55
N ALA A 45 -5.85 -16.90 0.72
CA ALA A 45 -7.03 -17.68 1.05
C ALA A 45 -8.26 -16.86 0.61
N VAL A 46 -8.95 -17.29 -0.44
CA VAL A 46 -10.20 -16.71 -0.91
C VAL A 46 -11.30 -17.73 -0.72
N THR A 47 -12.42 -17.32 -0.12
CA THR A 47 -13.61 -18.15 0.02
C THR A 47 -14.66 -17.72 -0.99
N VAL A 48 -15.30 -18.70 -1.63
CA VAL A 48 -16.53 -18.47 -2.40
C VAL A 48 -17.67 -18.24 -1.41
N GLY A 49 -18.20 -17.03 -1.39
CA GLY A 49 -19.36 -16.64 -0.58
C GLY A 49 -20.66 -17.09 -1.22
N LEU A 50 -21.64 -16.19 -1.30
CA LEU A 50 -22.90 -16.47 -1.98
C LEU A 50 -22.65 -16.79 -3.47
N ASN A 51 -23.26 -17.87 -3.97
CA ASN A 51 -23.04 -18.37 -5.32
C ASN A 51 -24.35 -18.93 -5.91
N PHE A 52 -24.97 -18.23 -6.87
CA PHE A 52 -26.28 -18.60 -7.42
C PHE A 52 -26.40 -18.32 -8.92
N THR A 53 -27.28 -19.08 -9.58
CA THR A 53 -27.58 -18.90 -11.01
C THR A 53 -28.46 -17.68 -11.21
N GLY A 54 -28.05 -16.80 -12.14
CA GLY A 54 -28.81 -15.62 -12.55
C GLY A 54 -29.85 -15.94 -13.64
N SER A 55 -29.96 -15.09 -14.66
CA SER A 55 -30.87 -15.32 -15.78
C SER A 55 -30.38 -16.38 -16.77
N SER A 56 -31.34 -16.93 -17.52
CA SER A 56 -31.10 -17.91 -18.59
C SER A 56 -31.62 -17.45 -19.95
N PHE A 57 -31.20 -18.15 -21.01
CA PHE A 57 -31.73 -17.92 -22.36
C PHE A 57 -33.26 -17.98 -22.43
N SER A 58 -33.90 -18.92 -21.73
CA SER A 58 -35.36 -19.06 -21.73
C SER A 58 -36.10 -17.84 -21.16
N GLU A 59 -35.41 -17.04 -20.35
CA GLU A 59 -35.96 -15.86 -19.70
C GLU A 59 -35.65 -14.60 -20.53
N SER A 60 -34.42 -14.46 -21.03
CA SER A 60 -33.99 -13.32 -21.83
C SER A 60 -34.54 -13.41 -23.27
N GLY A 61 -34.33 -14.53 -23.95
CA GLY A 61 -34.64 -14.72 -25.37
C GLY A 61 -33.60 -14.14 -26.34
N PHE A 62 -32.48 -13.60 -25.86
CA PHE A 62 -31.45 -12.96 -26.68
C PHE A 62 -30.16 -13.78 -26.77
N ILE A 63 -29.47 -13.58 -27.89
CA ILE A 63 -28.14 -14.13 -28.18
C ILE A 63 -27.35 -13.03 -28.90
N PRO A 64 -26.23 -12.57 -28.32
CA PRO A 64 -25.73 -12.90 -26.97
C PRO A 64 -26.58 -12.29 -25.81
N PRO A 65 -26.38 -12.75 -24.55
CA PRO A 65 -26.96 -12.10 -23.38
C PRO A 65 -26.32 -10.75 -23.04
N ASP A 66 -25.05 -10.53 -23.37
CA ASP A 66 -24.23 -9.39 -22.92
C ASP A 66 -24.24 -9.24 -21.40
N THR A 67 -23.51 -10.16 -20.76
CA THR A 67 -23.49 -10.34 -19.32
C THR A 67 -22.91 -9.13 -18.60
N ASP A 68 -23.75 -8.35 -17.90
CA ASP A 68 -23.33 -7.21 -17.08
C ASP A 68 -24.14 -7.16 -15.77
N GLY A 69 -23.54 -6.59 -14.74
CA GLY A 69 -24.15 -6.50 -13.42
C GLY A 69 -23.25 -5.83 -12.40
N ALA A 70 -23.86 -5.32 -11.32
CA ALA A 70 -23.17 -4.64 -10.24
C ALA A 70 -23.76 -4.98 -8.88
N VAL A 71 -22.90 -4.93 -7.85
CA VAL A 71 -23.31 -5.12 -6.46
C VAL A 71 -23.48 -3.79 -5.74
N GLY A 72 -24.56 -3.69 -4.96
CA GLY A 72 -24.84 -2.60 -4.04
C GLY A 72 -24.78 -3.06 -2.58
N PRO A 73 -25.28 -2.24 -1.63
CA PRO A 73 -25.22 -2.55 -0.20
C PRO A 73 -26.05 -3.79 0.15
N SER A 74 -27.23 -3.93 -0.45
CA SER A 74 -28.19 -4.99 -0.11
C SER A 74 -28.61 -5.86 -1.30
N HIS A 75 -28.23 -5.48 -2.52
CA HIS A 75 -28.69 -6.16 -3.73
C HIS A 75 -27.57 -6.36 -4.73
N PHE A 76 -27.69 -7.42 -5.54
CA PHE A 76 -26.98 -7.53 -6.81
C PHE A 76 -27.97 -7.23 -7.94
N VAL A 77 -27.58 -6.42 -8.91
CA VAL A 77 -28.41 -6.12 -10.09
C VAL A 77 -27.74 -6.72 -11.31
N GLU A 78 -28.46 -7.62 -11.98
CA GLU A 78 -28.15 -8.14 -13.30
C GLU A 78 -28.90 -7.31 -14.33
N LEU A 79 -28.17 -6.79 -15.31
CA LEU A 79 -28.74 -6.02 -16.42
C LEU A 79 -28.12 -6.55 -17.72
N ILE A 80 -28.90 -7.34 -18.45
CA ILE A 80 -28.48 -8.06 -19.65
C ILE A 80 -29.49 -7.83 -20.78
N ASN A 81 -29.16 -8.21 -22.01
CA ASN A 81 -30.10 -8.17 -23.12
C ASN A 81 -31.41 -8.88 -22.74
N GLY A 82 -32.52 -8.15 -22.87
CA GLY A 82 -33.87 -8.62 -22.56
C GLY A 82 -34.25 -8.66 -21.07
N ARG A 83 -33.33 -8.43 -20.11
CA ARG A 83 -33.65 -8.62 -18.69
C ARG A 83 -32.98 -7.62 -17.74
N PHE A 84 -33.79 -7.09 -16.80
CA PHE A 84 -33.36 -6.41 -15.58
C PHE A 84 -33.80 -7.25 -14.39
N ARG A 85 -32.86 -7.65 -13.53
CA ARG A 85 -33.13 -8.41 -12.31
C ARG A 85 -32.40 -7.87 -11.10
N VAL A 86 -33.11 -7.85 -9.98
CA VAL A 86 -32.59 -7.49 -8.67
C VAL A 86 -32.64 -8.72 -7.79
N TYR A 87 -31.50 -9.04 -7.18
CA TYR A 87 -31.33 -10.15 -6.24
C TYR A 87 -31.02 -9.63 -4.84
N ASP A 88 -31.55 -10.28 -3.80
CA ASP A 88 -31.16 -10.02 -2.42
C ASP A 88 -29.76 -10.59 -2.19
N LYS A 89 -28.86 -9.76 -1.66
CA LYS A 89 -27.45 -10.12 -1.47
C LYS A 89 -27.22 -11.08 -0.29
N THR A 90 -28.20 -11.24 0.59
CA THR A 90 -28.13 -12.10 1.77
C THR A 90 -28.32 -13.56 1.39
N ASP A 91 -29.24 -13.86 0.47
CA ASP A 91 -29.62 -15.24 0.13
C ASP A 91 -29.71 -15.55 -1.38
N GLY A 92 -29.60 -14.54 -2.25
CA GLY A 92 -29.61 -14.69 -3.70
C GLY A 92 -31.01 -14.83 -4.29
N SER A 93 -32.05 -14.57 -3.51
CA SER A 93 -33.43 -14.61 -3.98
C SER A 93 -33.76 -13.43 -4.91
N VAL A 94 -34.65 -13.66 -5.88
CA VAL A 94 -35.09 -12.60 -6.81
C VAL A 94 -36.07 -11.66 -6.09
N VAL A 95 -35.70 -10.39 -6.00
CA VAL A 95 -36.53 -9.30 -5.46
C VAL A 95 -37.39 -8.67 -6.56
N GLN A 96 -36.83 -8.52 -7.76
CA GLN A 96 -37.52 -7.89 -8.89
C GLN A 96 -37.03 -8.47 -10.22
N SER A 97 -37.93 -8.61 -11.19
CA SER A 97 -37.60 -9.03 -12.56
C SER A 97 -38.48 -8.28 -13.56
N LYS A 98 -37.86 -7.65 -14.56
CA LYS A 98 -38.52 -6.95 -15.66
C LYS A 98 -37.87 -7.32 -16.99
N THR A 99 -38.58 -7.16 -18.11
CA THR A 99 -37.88 -7.08 -19.39
C THR A 99 -37.05 -5.79 -19.43
N LEU A 100 -36.01 -5.74 -20.28
CA LEU A 100 -35.19 -4.54 -20.41
C LEU A 100 -36.01 -3.33 -20.87
N ASP A 101 -36.90 -3.50 -21.85
CA ASP A 101 -37.81 -2.44 -22.31
C ASP A 101 -38.75 -1.93 -21.20
N GLN A 102 -39.27 -2.83 -20.37
CA GLN A 102 -40.15 -2.45 -19.26
C GLN A 102 -39.38 -1.67 -18.19
N PHE A 103 -38.12 -2.02 -17.93
CA PHE A 103 -37.27 -1.24 -17.02
C PHE A 103 -37.12 0.21 -17.50
N TRP A 104 -36.76 0.42 -18.78
CA TRP A 104 -36.60 1.76 -19.35
C TRP A 104 -37.91 2.55 -19.40
N THR A 105 -39.01 1.88 -19.75
CA THR A 105 -40.36 2.48 -19.73
C THR A 105 -40.74 2.93 -18.32
N ASP A 106 -40.49 2.10 -17.30
CA ASP A 106 -40.78 2.42 -15.90
C ASP A 106 -39.88 3.53 -15.35
N ALA A 107 -38.66 3.66 -15.87
CA ALA A 107 -37.75 4.75 -15.54
C ALA A 107 -38.17 6.10 -16.19
N GLY A 108 -39.09 6.09 -17.14
CA GLY A 108 -39.59 7.28 -17.83
C GLY A 108 -38.91 7.59 -19.17
N ALA A 109 -38.05 6.68 -19.68
CA ALA A 109 -37.56 6.73 -21.05
C ALA A 109 -38.59 6.13 -22.04
N ASN A 110 -38.43 6.38 -23.33
CA ASN A 110 -39.39 5.97 -24.37
C ASN A 110 -38.79 5.02 -25.42
N PRO A 111 -38.42 3.78 -25.06
CA PRO A 111 -37.87 2.83 -26.03
C PRO A 111 -38.92 2.49 -27.10
N VAL A 112 -38.54 2.56 -28.38
CA VAL A 112 -39.45 2.37 -29.53
C VAL A 112 -39.00 1.28 -30.49
N GLY A 113 -37.72 0.89 -30.48
CA GLY A 113 -37.13 -0.12 -31.37
C GLY A 113 -36.72 -1.42 -30.69
N GLY A 114 -36.77 -1.45 -29.36
CA GLY A 114 -36.24 -2.52 -28.52
C GLY A 114 -34.83 -2.17 -28.02
N THR A 115 -34.64 -2.37 -26.72
CA THR A 115 -33.41 -2.01 -26.02
C THR A 115 -32.38 -3.15 -26.05
N PHE A 116 -31.10 -2.78 -26.11
CA PHE A 116 -29.97 -3.71 -26.21
C PHE A 116 -28.67 -3.11 -25.65
N ASP A 117 -27.68 -3.97 -25.47
CA ASP A 117 -26.35 -3.72 -24.90
C ASP A 117 -26.37 -2.92 -23.59
N PRO A 118 -27.07 -3.39 -22.55
CA PRO A 118 -27.15 -2.61 -21.34
C PRO A 118 -25.88 -2.68 -20.49
N ARG A 119 -25.65 -1.64 -19.69
CA ARG A 119 -24.57 -1.54 -18.70
C ARG A 119 -25.06 -0.94 -17.40
N ILE A 120 -24.55 -1.39 -16.26
CA ILE A 120 -24.93 -0.91 -14.93
C ILE A 120 -23.74 -0.80 -13.98
N ILE A 121 -23.71 0.28 -13.20
CA ILE A 121 -22.71 0.51 -12.15
C ILE A 121 -23.41 1.02 -10.89
N TYR A 122 -22.97 0.55 -9.72
CA TYR A 122 -23.33 1.15 -8.44
C TYR A 122 -22.24 2.12 -7.99
N ASP A 123 -22.61 3.36 -7.69
CA ASP A 123 -21.71 4.38 -7.16
C ASP A 123 -21.79 4.42 -5.64
N HIS A 124 -20.69 4.02 -5.01
CA HIS A 124 -20.56 3.88 -3.55
C HIS A 124 -20.63 5.24 -2.84
N ALA A 125 -20.15 6.30 -3.49
CA ALA A 125 -20.09 7.63 -2.89
C ALA A 125 -21.46 8.29 -2.85
N THR A 126 -22.26 8.11 -3.90
CA THR A 126 -23.56 8.79 -4.04
C THR A 126 -24.74 7.91 -3.66
N ASN A 127 -24.49 6.62 -3.40
CA ASN A 127 -25.50 5.62 -3.10
C ASN A 127 -26.56 5.56 -4.21
N ARG A 128 -26.11 5.44 -5.45
CA ARG A 128 -26.95 5.43 -6.65
C ARG A 128 -26.49 4.38 -7.64
N TRP A 129 -27.45 3.88 -8.40
CA TRP A 129 -27.21 3.03 -9.55
C TRP A 129 -27.30 3.89 -10.81
N PHE A 130 -26.36 3.68 -11.72
CA PHE A 130 -26.37 4.30 -13.05
C PHE A 130 -26.45 3.19 -14.09
N ALA A 131 -27.33 3.36 -15.07
CA ALA A 131 -27.49 2.41 -16.16
C ALA A 131 -27.41 3.12 -17.52
N ALA A 132 -26.93 2.41 -18.53
CA ALA A 132 -26.94 2.85 -19.92
C ALA A 132 -27.36 1.69 -20.84
N ALA A 133 -27.97 2.01 -21.98
CA ALA A 133 -28.30 1.04 -23.03
C ALA A 133 -28.54 1.79 -24.34
N LEU A 134 -28.76 1.06 -25.42
CA LEU A 134 -29.21 1.62 -26.69
C LEU A 134 -30.65 1.17 -27.00
N ASP A 135 -31.39 1.96 -27.77
CA ASP A 135 -32.68 1.57 -28.35
C ASP A 135 -32.61 1.70 -29.86
N ARG A 136 -33.04 0.68 -30.61
CA ARG A 136 -32.92 0.62 -32.08
C ARG A 136 -33.65 1.74 -32.83
N GLY A 137 -34.48 2.53 -32.15
CA GLY A 137 -35.32 3.57 -32.74
C GLY A 137 -36.42 3.01 -33.65
N LEU A 138 -37.12 3.88 -34.39
CA LEU A 138 -38.26 3.50 -35.25
C LEU A 138 -37.89 2.75 -36.55
N GLY A 139 -36.60 2.42 -36.76
CA GLY A 139 -36.11 1.89 -38.03
C GLY A 139 -36.23 2.90 -39.19
N GLY A 140 -35.60 2.59 -40.35
CA GLY A 140 -35.74 3.39 -41.57
C GLY A 140 -34.68 4.47 -41.84
N GLY A 141 -33.49 4.38 -41.25
CA GLY A 141 -32.35 5.28 -41.54
C GLY A 141 -32.24 6.52 -40.63
N ALA A 142 -32.91 6.51 -39.47
CA ALA A 142 -32.62 7.44 -38.38
C ALA A 142 -31.55 6.84 -37.43
N ALA A 143 -30.79 7.68 -36.73
CA ALA A 143 -29.91 7.22 -35.65
C ALA A 143 -30.74 6.57 -34.54
N ASN A 144 -30.13 5.59 -33.88
CA ASN A 144 -30.67 4.95 -32.68
C ASN A 144 -30.40 5.84 -31.45
N ASP A 145 -31.14 5.58 -30.38
CA ASP A 145 -31.10 6.41 -29.18
C ASP A 145 -30.15 5.82 -28.13
N LEU A 146 -29.46 6.70 -27.40
CA LEU A 146 -28.72 6.36 -26.19
C LEU A 146 -29.60 6.63 -24.98
N LEU A 147 -29.71 5.62 -24.12
CA LEU A 147 -30.49 5.65 -22.90
C LEU A 147 -29.56 5.73 -21.70
N VAL A 148 -29.91 6.56 -20.72
CA VAL A 148 -29.19 6.71 -19.44
C VAL A 148 -30.21 6.80 -18.32
N ALA A 149 -29.98 6.10 -17.21
CA ALA A 149 -30.84 6.17 -16.02
C ALA A 149 -30.04 6.28 -14.72
N VAL A 150 -30.67 6.89 -13.72
CA VAL A 150 -30.19 6.98 -12.34
C VAL A 150 -31.28 6.52 -11.38
N SER A 151 -30.92 5.71 -10.39
CA SER A 151 -31.87 5.26 -9.36
C SER A 151 -32.27 6.40 -8.41
N SER A 152 -33.38 6.24 -7.70
CA SER A 152 -33.79 7.20 -6.67
C SER A 152 -32.96 7.10 -5.38
N SER A 153 -32.41 5.92 -5.09
CA SER A 153 -31.65 5.61 -3.87
C SER A 153 -30.72 4.42 -4.07
N SER A 154 -30.12 3.90 -2.99
CA SER A 154 -29.35 2.65 -2.99
C SER A 154 -30.20 1.40 -3.21
N ASP A 155 -31.53 1.51 -3.12
CA ASP A 155 -32.46 0.43 -3.44
C ASP A 155 -32.79 0.46 -4.95
N PRO A 156 -32.28 -0.49 -5.76
CA PRO A 156 -32.54 -0.52 -7.19
C PRO A 156 -34.01 -0.87 -7.53
N ALA A 157 -34.80 -1.35 -6.57
CA ALA A 157 -36.24 -1.58 -6.75
C ALA A 157 -37.10 -0.33 -6.44
N GLY A 158 -36.51 0.71 -5.82
CA GLY A 158 -37.19 1.90 -5.30
C GLY A 158 -37.54 2.99 -6.31
N GLY A 159 -37.24 2.80 -7.61
CA GLY A 159 -37.57 3.72 -8.70
C GLY A 159 -36.35 4.36 -9.37
N TRP A 160 -36.53 4.84 -10.60
CA TRP A 160 -35.48 5.34 -11.49
C TRP A 160 -35.95 6.58 -12.26
N SER A 161 -35.01 7.42 -12.69
CA SER A 161 -35.21 8.47 -13.69
C SER A 161 -34.37 8.16 -14.91
N GLY A 162 -35.03 7.88 -16.03
CA GLY A 162 -34.44 7.53 -17.32
C GLY A 162 -34.57 8.65 -18.34
N PHE A 163 -33.61 8.69 -19.25
CA PHE A 163 -33.52 9.64 -20.35
C PHE A 163 -33.17 8.90 -21.63
N ASP A 164 -33.71 9.36 -22.76
CA ASP A 164 -33.35 8.92 -24.10
C ASP A 164 -33.02 10.14 -24.98
N PHE A 165 -32.08 9.98 -25.90
CA PHE A 165 -31.75 10.97 -26.91
C PHE A 165 -30.99 10.34 -28.07
N VAL A 166 -31.12 10.93 -29.26
CA VAL A 166 -30.42 10.48 -30.47
C VAL A 166 -28.91 10.48 -30.22
N ALA A 167 -28.29 9.30 -30.32
CA ALA A 167 -26.86 9.13 -30.02
C ALA A 167 -25.98 9.92 -31.00
N ASN A 168 -26.33 9.89 -32.29
CA ASN A 168 -25.67 10.68 -33.32
C ASN A 168 -26.69 11.49 -34.16
N PRO A 169 -27.00 12.73 -33.77
CA PRO A 169 -27.99 13.57 -34.47
C PRO A 169 -27.45 14.19 -35.76
N THR A 170 -26.15 14.07 -36.07
CA THR A 170 -25.50 14.72 -37.22
C THR A 170 -25.47 13.82 -38.44
N THR A 171 -24.89 12.62 -38.32
CA THR A 171 -24.72 11.68 -39.45
C THR A 171 -25.72 10.55 -39.44
N THR A 172 -26.52 10.42 -38.38
CA THR A 172 -27.48 9.32 -38.18
C THR A 172 -26.83 7.93 -38.18
N TRP A 173 -25.52 7.84 -37.97
CA TRP A 173 -24.81 6.57 -37.81
C TRP A 173 -25.32 5.81 -36.59
N PHE A 174 -25.39 4.48 -36.71
CA PHE A 174 -25.85 3.58 -35.68
C PHE A 174 -24.80 3.51 -34.57
N ALA A 175 -25.14 3.97 -33.38
CA ALA A 175 -24.37 3.76 -32.17
C ALA A 175 -24.49 2.30 -31.75
N ASP A 176 -23.39 1.71 -31.30
CA ASP A 176 -23.33 0.33 -30.85
C ASP A 176 -22.28 0.20 -29.75
N PHE A 177 -22.34 -0.89 -28.98
CA PHE A 177 -21.31 -1.25 -28.01
C PHE A 177 -21.08 -0.19 -26.90
N PRO A 178 -22.14 0.27 -26.21
CA PRO A 178 -22.03 1.31 -25.19
C PRO A 178 -21.14 0.86 -24.02
N GLN A 179 -20.26 1.76 -23.60
CA GLN A 179 -19.41 1.58 -22.41
C GLN A 179 -19.82 2.60 -21.35
N LEU A 180 -19.81 2.21 -20.08
CA LEU A 180 -20.24 3.04 -18.96
C LEU A 180 -19.10 3.13 -17.94
N GLY A 181 -18.87 4.32 -17.41
CA GLY A 181 -17.98 4.56 -16.27
C GLY A 181 -18.35 5.84 -15.53
N LEU A 182 -17.65 6.11 -14.44
CA LEU A 182 -17.91 7.26 -13.57
C LEU A 182 -16.67 7.61 -12.75
N ASP A 183 -16.57 8.86 -12.35
CA ASP A 183 -15.64 9.34 -11.31
C ASP A 183 -16.45 10.16 -10.30
N PHE A 184 -15.80 10.88 -9.37
CA PHE A 184 -16.52 11.74 -8.43
C PHE A 184 -17.43 12.78 -9.12
N ASP A 185 -17.01 13.32 -10.26
CA ASP A 185 -17.62 14.50 -10.89
C ASP A 185 -18.71 14.17 -11.92
N GLY A 186 -18.61 13.04 -12.60
CA GLY A 186 -19.41 12.72 -13.78
C GLY A 186 -19.76 11.25 -13.95
N VAL A 187 -20.74 11.03 -14.84
CA VAL A 187 -21.05 9.72 -15.43
C VAL A 187 -20.75 9.82 -16.92
N TYR A 188 -20.15 8.79 -17.48
CA TYR A 188 -19.62 8.81 -18.85
C TYR A 188 -20.14 7.63 -19.64
N VAL A 189 -20.58 7.90 -20.86
CA VAL A 189 -20.93 6.85 -21.82
C VAL A 189 -20.10 7.06 -23.08
N SER A 190 -19.59 5.98 -23.65
CA SER A 190 -19.02 5.98 -25.00
C SER A 190 -19.75 5.00 -25.90
N VAL A 191 -19.72 5.23 -27.22
CA VAL A 191 -20.28 4.32 -28.23
C VAL A 191 -19.39 4.28 -29.46
N ASN A 192 -19.50 3.19 -30.22
CA ASN A 192 -18.94 3.07 -31.57
C ASN A 192 -20.02 3.45 -32.61
N ASN A 193 -19.67 4.24 -33.62
CA ASN A 193 -20.61 4.70 -34.66
C ASN A 193 -20.43 3.91 -35.96
N PHE A 194 -21.54 3.40 -36.52
CA PHE A 194 -21.58 2.55 -37.70
C PHE A 194 -22.44 3.14 -38.82
N GLY A 195 -21.85 3.25 -40.01
CA GLY A 195 -22.54 3.50 -41.28
C GLY A 195 -22.63 2.20 -42.08
N ALA A 196 -22.00 2.15 -43.26
CA ALA A 196 -21.80 0.88 -43.99
C ALA A 196 -20.76 -0.06 -43.32
N GLY A 197 -20.15 0.40 -42.24
CA GLY A 197 -19.14 -0.25 -41.41
C GLY A 197 -18.73 0.72 -40.30
N PHE A 198 -17.76 0.36 -39.47
CA PHE A 198 -17.25 1.24 -38.42
C PHE A 198 -16.76 2.59 -38.99
N GLN A 199 -17.11 3.71 -38.35
CA GLN A 199 -16.76 5.06 -38.80
C GLN A 199 -15.96 5.87 -37.77
N SER A 200 -16.42 5.89 -36.51
CA SER A 200 -15.90 6.78 -35.47
C SER A 200 -16.39 6.36 -34.08
N VAL A 201 -16.00 7.09 -33.04
CA VAL A 201 -16.50 6.90 -31.66
C VAL A 201 -17.13 8.20 -31.16
N SER A 202 -18.10 8.09 -30.25
CA SER A 202 -18.69 9.25 -29.57
C SER A 202 -18.59 9.09 -28.07
N ILE A 203 -18.41 10.19 -27.34
CA ILE A 203 -18.29 10.24 -25.88
C ILE A 203 -19.31 11.24 -25.33
N PHE A 204 -19.99 10.86 -24.25
CA PHE A 204 -20.99 11.65 -23.55
C PHE A 204 -20.58 11.78 -22.10
N SER A 205 -20.46 13.02 -21.61
CA SER A 205 -20.15 13.35 -20.22
C SER A 205 -21.35 14.01 -19.58
N PHE A 206 -21.85 13.42 -18.50
CA PHE A 206 -22.99 13.90 -17.73
C PHE A 206 -22.50 14.38 -16.36
N PRO A 207 -22.70 15.66 -16.00
CA PRO A 207 -22.40 16.11 -14.65
C PRO A 207 -23.20 15.30 -13.63
N LYS A 208 -22.51 14.63 -12.71
CA LYS A 208 -23.18 13.76 -11.74
C LYS A 208 -24.11 14.58 -10.84
N SER A 209 -23.76 15.83 -10.56
CA SER A 209 -24.60 16.78 -9.83
C SER A 209 -26.00 16.97 -10.45
N ASP A 210 -26.13 16.90 -11.78
CA ASP A 210 -27.40 17.06 -12.47
C ASP A 210 -28.30 15.82 -12.30
N LEU A 211 -27.67 14.64 -12.38
CA LEU A 211 -28.33 13.34 -12.20
C LEU A 211 -28.78 13.12 -10.75
N LEU A 212 -28.15 13.78 -9.77
CA LEU A 212 -28.44 13.64 -8.34
C LEU A 212 -29.45 14.66 -7.80
N THR A 213 -29.96 15.56 -8.64
CA THR A 213 -30.97 16.54 -8.20
C THR A 213 -32.31 15.86 -7.87
N ALA A 214 -33.21 16.57 -7.18
CA ALA A 214 -34.55 16.05 -6.88
C ALA A 214 -35.40 15.77 -8.13
N THR A 215 -35.06 16.38 -9.27
CA THR A 215 -35.62 16.09 -10.59
C THR A 215 -34.46 15.96 -11.55
N PRO A 216 -33.88 14.75 -11.68
CA PRO A 216 -32.69 14.51 -12.48
C PRO A 216 -32.79 15.09 -13.89
N THR A 217 -31.68 15.58 -14.43
CA THR A 217 -31.62 16.15 -15.78
C THR A 217 -30.29 15.80 -16.47
N ILE A 218 -30.29 15.90 -17.81
CA ILE A 218 -29.10 15.75 -18.65
C ILE A 218 -28.79 17.01 -19.46
N ALA A 219 -29.37 18.16 -19.07
CA ALA A 219 -29.29 19.41 -19.83
C ALA A 219 -27.86 19.94 -19.99
N ASN A 220 -26.98 19.74 -19.01
CA ASN A 220 -25.57 20.15 -19.06
C ASN A 220 -24.64 19.06 -19.61
N ARG A 221 -25.17 18.01 -20.23
CA ARG A 221 -24.36 16.98 -20.87
C ARG A 221 -23.44 17.61 -21.91
N THR A 222 -22.16 17.24 -21.86
CA THR A 222 -21.20 17.54 -22.92
C THR A 222 -21.08 16.34 -23.85
N THR A 223 -21.06 16.59 -25.17
CA THR A 223 -21.00 15.52 -26.17
C THR A 223 -19.84 15.76 -27.14
N PHE A 224 -19.05 14.72 -27.36
CA PHE A 224 -17.98 14.66 -28.33
C PHE A 224 -18.40 13.64 -29.40
N LEU A 225 -18.84 14.13 -30.55
CA LEU A 225 -19.34 13.30 -31.64
C LEU A 225 -18.24 13.00 -32.65
N GLU A 226 -18.27 11.78 -33.18
CA GLU A 226 -17.52 11.40 -34.39
C GLU A 226 -15.99 11.55 -34.26
N GLU A 227 -15.47 11.32 -33.05
CA GLU A 227 -14.04 11.32 -32.80
C GLU A 227 -13.35 10.20 -33.60
N SER A 228 -12.17 10.49 -34.15
CA SER A 228 -11.44 9.51 -34.96
C SER A 228 -10.84 8.41 -34.09
N ALA A 229 -11.13 7.15 -34.42
CA ALA A 229 -10.50 5.99 -33.77
C ALA A 229 -8.97 5.90 -34.01
N SER A 230 -8.44 6.59 -35.02
CA SER A 230 -7.00 6.74 -35.21
C SER A 230 -6.33 7.55 -34.10
N THR A 231 -7.10 8.41 -33.43
CA THR A 231 -6.64 9.30 -32.35
C THR A 231 -7.09 8.79 -30.99
N ARG A 232 -8.37 8.41 -30.87
CA ARG A 232 -9.00 8.04 -29.59
C ARG A 232 -9.06 6.55 -29.32
N GLY A 233 -8.79 5.70 -30.31
CA GLY A 233 -9.06 4.27 -30.23
C GLY A 233 -10.52 3.91 -30.48
N PHE A 234 -10.82 2.62 -30.37
CA PHE A 234 -12.12 2.00 -30.55
C PHE A 234 -12.56 1.31 -29.24
N ALA A 235 -13.88 1.19 -29.01
CA ALA A 235 -14.46 0.66 -27.77
C ALA A 235 -13.87 1.35 -26.53
N ILE A 236 -14.09 2.65 -26.42
CA ILE A 236 -13.52 3.49 -25.36
C ILE A 236 -14.17 3.11 -24.02
N GLN A 237 -13.38 2.66 -23.05
CA GLN A 237 -13.83 2.43 -21.67
C GLN A 237 -13.58 3.69 -20.84
N PRO A 238 -14.62 4.39 -20.36
CA PRO A 238 -14.46 5.30 -19.25
C PRO A 238 -14.13 4.49 -17.99
N ALA A 239 -13.12 4.92 -17.25
CA ALA A 239 -12.76 4.25 -16.02
C ALA A 239 -13.85 4.43 -14.95
N VAL A 240 -13.93 3.47 -14.04
CA VAL A 240 -14.66 3.58 -12.78
C VAL A 240 -13.68 3.98 -11.70
N ASP A 241 -13.89 5.17 -11.15
CA ASP A 241 -13.16 5.73 -10.03
C ASP A 241 -14.13 6.04 -8.89
N PHE A 242 -13.90 5.44 -7.72
CA PHE A 242 -14.64 5.73 -6.49
C PHE A 242 -13.91 6.72 -5.57
N GLY A 243 -12.75 7.22 -6.01
CA GLY A 243 -11.94 8.20 -5.34
C GLY A 243 -12.60 9.57 -5.20
N ALA A 244 -11.89 10.46 -4.52
CA ALA A 244 -12.28 11.87 -4.47
C ALA A 244 -11.96 12.54 -5.82
N SER A 245 -12.71 13.58 -6.18
CA SER A 245 -12.42 14.36 -7.40
C SER A 245 -10.98 14.83 -7.42
N ASP A 246 -10.28 14.49 -8.50
CA ASP A 246 -8.99 15.03 -8.87
C ASP A 246 -9.09 15.89 -10.17
N GLY A 247 -10.33 16.14 -10.60
CA GLY A 247 -10.71 16.96 -11.75
C GLY A 247 -10.57 16.29 -13.11
N ARG A 248 -10.28 14.98 -13.17
CA ARG A 248 -10.10 14.24 -14.42
C ARG A 248 -10.72 12.84 -14.38
N ALA A 249 -11.37 12.43 -15.47
CA ALA A 249 -11.76 11.04 -15.69
C ALA A 249 -10.90 10.41 -16.79
N ALA A 250 -10.35 9.23 -16.53
CA ALA A 250 -9.59 8.48 -17.52
C ALA A 250 -10.50 7.72 -18.51
N LEU A 251 -10.13 7.77 -19.78
CA LEU A 251 -10.67 6.94 -20.86
C LEU A 251 -9.55 6.07 -21.41
N LEU A 252 -9.77 4.75 -21.48
CA LEU A 252 -8.83 3.79 -22.06
C LEU A 252 -9.49 3.07 -23.23
N ALA A 253 -8.79 2.94 -24.35
CA ALA A 253 -9.36 2.37 -25.56
C ALA A 253 -8.35 1.51 -26.31
N THR A 254 -8.87 0.56 -27.10
CA THR A 254 -8.03 -0.25 -27.98
C THR A 254 -7.58 0.61 -29.15
N ALA A 255 -6.28 0.72 -29.39
CA ALA A 255 -5.79 1.57 -30.47
C ALA A 255 -6.02 0.89 -31.84
N SER A 256 -6.23 1.71 -32.86
CA SER A 256 -6.25 1.22 -34.26
C SER A 256 -4.89 0.66 -34.71
N ALA A 257 -3.80 1.07 -34.06
CA ALA A 257 -2.48 0.49 -34.23
C ALA A 257 -2.31 -0.70 -33.28
N ALA A 258 -1.91 -1.85 -33.81
CA ALA A 258 -1.62 -3.05 -33.01
C ALA A 258 -0.65 -2.77 -31.86
N ASN A 259 -0.79 -3.52 -30.76
CA ASN A 259 0.06 -3.46 -29.57
C ASN A 259 0.04 -2.11 -28.86
N ARG A 260 -1.11 -1.42 -28.87
CA ARG A 260 -1.26 -0.13 -28.22
C ARG A 260 -2.66 0.05 -27.64
N PHE A 261 -2.72 0.82 -26.54
CA PHE A 261 -3.93 1.47 -26.07
C PHE A 261 -3.85 2.98 -26.29
N ASN A 262 -4.99 3.60 -26.50
CA ASN A 262 -5.16 5.05 -26.46
C ASN A 262 -5.74 5.44 -25.11
N ARG A 263 -5.08 6.38 -24.43
CA ARG A 263 -5.56 6.97 -23.19
C ARG A 263 -5.90 8.44 -23.39
N THR A 264 -7.06 8.87 -22.91
CA THR A 264 -7.55 10.26 -22.99
C THR A 264 -8.18 10.65 -21.67
N ASN A 265 -8.07 11.90 -21.24
CA ASN A 265 -8.78 12.39 -20.06
C ASN A 265 -9.96 13.27 -20.45
N ILE A 266 -11.04 13.20 -19.67
CA ILE A 266 -12.09 14.22 -19.63
C ILE A 266 -11.76 15.16 -18.47
N PHE A 267 -11.77 16.47 -18.73
CA PHE A 267 -11.61 17.50 -17.69
C PHE A 267 -12.89 18.32 -17.52
N GLY A 268 -13.14 18.74 -16.28
CA GLY A 268 -14.25 19.66 -15.96
C GLY A 268 -15.63 19.01 -16.11
N ALA A 269 -15.74 17.71 -15.87
CA ALA A 269 -16.96 16.94 -16.05
C ALA A 269 -18.08 17.26 -15.03
N GLY A 270 -17.76 17.93 -13.93
CA GLY A 270 -18.73 18.33 -12.91
C GLY A 270 -19.70 19.44 -13.34
N ALA A 271 -19.59 19.94 -14.58
CA ALA A 271 -20.48 20.95 -15.15
C ALA A 271 -20.56 20.83 -16.68
N ALA A 272 -21.36 21.69 -17.31
CA ALA A 272 -21.36 21.85 -18.76
C ALA A 272 -19.98 22.29 -19.28
N GLY A 273 -19.60 21.82 -20.47
CA GLY A 273 -18.39 22.26 -21.17
C GLY A 273 -17.15 21.46 -20.82
N ALA A 274 -17.30 20.16 -20.50
CA ALA A 274 -16.18 19.25 -20.33
C ALA A 274 -15.28 19.25 -21.58
N THR A 275 -14.00 18.92 -21.42
CA THR A 275 -13.03 18.91 -22.53
C THR A 275 -12.23 17.62 -22.55
N LEU A 276 -11.77 17.21 -23.75
CA LEU A 276 -10.87 16.07 -23.91
C LEU A 276 -9.40 16.52 -23.94
N SER A 277 -8.52 15.80 -23.27
CA SER A 277 -7.08 15.94 -23.43
C SER A 277 -6.62 15.50 -24.82
N ALA A 278 -5.35 15.74 -25.16
CA ALA A 278 -4.70 14.97 -26.20
C ALA A 278 -4.58 13.50 -25.77
N SER A 279 -4.72 12.56 -26.71
CA SER A 279 -4.57 11.14 -26.41
C SER A 279 -3.09 10.73 -26.35
N VAL A 280 -2.76 9.85 -25.41
CA VAL A 280 -1.45 9.23 -25.26
C VAL A 280 -1.53 7.78 -25.77
N ASN A 281 -0.48 7.33 -26.45
CA ASN A 281 -0.34 5.92 -26.85
C ASN A 281 0.44 5.17 -25.77
N ILE A 282 -0.14 4.09 -25.27
CA ILE A 282 0.47 3.20 -24.29
C ILE A 282 0.84 1.90 -24.99
N ALA A 283 2.10 1.49 -24.92
CA ALA A 283 2.55 0.25 -25.54
C ALA A 283 2.14 -0.96 -24.68
N VAL A 284 1.41 -1.89 -25.29
CA VAL A 284 0.91 -3.12 -24.64
C VAL A 284 1.07 -4.30 -25.61
N THR A 285 0.77 -5.53 -25.18
CA THR A 285 0.83 -6.70 -26.06
C THR A 285 -0.58 -7.20 -26.36
N THR A 286 -0.98 -7.14 -27.63
CA THR A 286 -2.32 -7.53 -28.08
C THR A 286 -2.23 -8.57 -29.20
N SER A 287 -3.13 -9.54 -29.22
CA SER A 287 -3.29 -10.51 -30.31
C SER A 287 -4.72 -11.01 -30.34
N ASP A 288 -5.26 -11.33 -31.52
CA ASP A 288 -6.62 -11.84 -31.61
C ASP A 288 -6.72 -13.21 -30.93
N PRO A 289 -7.57 -13.39 -29.90
CA PRO A 289 -7.82 -14.69 -29.31
C PRO A 289 -8.38 -15.65 -30.38
N PRO A 290 -7.93 -16.91 -30.42
CA PRO A 290 -8.56 -17.92 -31.27
C PRO A 290 -9.95 -18.30 -30.71
N ALA A 291 -10.79 -18.90 -31.56
CA ALA A 291 -12.06 -19.49 -31.10
C ALA A 291 -11.82 -20.52 -29.99
N ALA A 292 -12.70 -20.55 -28.99
CA ALA A 292 -12.58 -21.37 -27.79
C ALA A 292 -13.19 -22.76 -27.99
N PHE A 293 -12.44 -23.80 -27.62
CA PHE A 293 -12.80 -25.17 -27.95
C PHE A 293 -13.99 -25.70 -27.16
N GLN A 294 -14.75 -26.59 -27.80
CA GLN A 294 -15.82 -27.37 -27.16
C GLN A 294 -15.52 -28.88 -27.15
N PRO A 295 -16.07 -29.66 -26.20
CA PRO A 295 -15.76 -31.08 -26.03
C PRO A 295 -16.12 -32.01 -27.20
N ASP A 296 -17.07 -31.60 -28.06
CA ASP A 296 -17.52 -32.42 -29.18
C ASP A 296 -16.70 -32.17 -30.47
N GLY A 297 -15.91 -31.09 -30.49
CA GLY A 297 -15.08 -30.67 -31.62
C GLY A 297 -15.86 -30.34 -32.89
N THR A 298 -17.17 -30.08 -32.81
CA THR A 298 -18.00 -29.85 -34.01
C THR A 298 -18.03 -28.37 -34.42
N GLN A 299 -18.07 -27.47 -33.43
CA GLN A 299 -18.02 -26.02 -33.63
C GLN A 299 -17.48 -25.36 -32.36
N ASP A 300 -16.50 -24.47 -32.51
CA ASP A 300 -15.91 -23.71 -31.41
C ASP A 300 -16.75 -22.45 -31.09
N LEU A 301 -16.53 -21.88 -29.91
CA LEU A 301 -17.17 -20.63 -29.47
C LEU A 301 -16.35 -19.42 -29.95
N ASP A 302 -17.05 -18.36 -30.35
CA ASP A 302 -16.40 -17.06 -30.59
C ASP A 302 -15.85 -16.51 -29.28
N ALA A 303 -14.53 -16.34 -29.20
CA ALA A 303 -13.82 -15.80 -28.04
C ALA A 303 -13.67 -14.27 -28.08
N GLY A 304 -14.27 -13.62 -29.08
CA GLY A 304 -14.18 -12.19 -29.31
C GLY A 304 -12.86 -11.78 -29.96
N ASP A 305 -12.43 -10.57 -29.66
CA ASP A 305 -11.20 -9.98 -30.19
C ASP A 305 -10.41 -9.28 -29.05
N PRO A 306 -9.23 -8.66 -29.30
CA PRO A 306 -8.41 -8.12 -28.22
C PRO A 306 -8.89 -6.76 -27.72
N ARG A 307 -10.10 -6.32 -28.09
CA ARG A 307 -10.67 -5.08 -27.57
C ARG A 307 -10.85 -5.17 -26.06
N ILE A 308 -10.66 -4.05 -25.38
CA ILE A 308 -11.12 -3.89 -24.00
C ILE A 308 -12.65 -3.78 -24.05
N ALA A 309 -13.37 -4.82 -23.62
CA ALA A 309 -14.83 -4.92 -23.64
C ALA A 309 -15.46 -4.92 -22.23
N THR A 310 -14.67 -4.61 -21.21
CA THR A 310 -15.07 -4.64 -19.81
C THR A 310 -14.62 -3.36 -19.11
N THR A 311 -15.17 -3.13 -17.92
CA THR A 311 -14.86 -1.97 -17.08
C THR A 311 -13.36 -1.86 -16.81
N VAL A 312 -12.83 -0.66 -16.97
CA VAL A 312 -11.49 -0.27 -16.49
C VAL A 312 -11.66 0.33 -15.11
N PHE A 313 -10.87 -0.14 -14.13
CA PHE A 313 -10.94 0.37 -12.76
C PHE A 313 -9.76 1.31 -12.47
N GLU A 314 -10.05 2.46 -11.88
CA GLU A 314 -9.04 3.35 -11.31
C GLU A 314 -8.98 3.13 -9.80
N VAL A 315 -7.78 2.82 -9.30
CA VAL A 315 -7.52 2.59 -7.89
C VAL A 315 -6.28 3.38 -7.51
N GLY A 316 -6.47 4.50 -6.81
CA GLY A 316 -5.40 5.45 -6.57
C GLY A 316 -4.81 5.95 -7.89
N ASP A 317 -3.49 5.87 -8.06
CA ASP A 317 -2.79 6.33 -9.27
C ASP A 317 -2.65 5.23 -10.34
N SER A 318 -3.49 4.18 -10.30
CA SER A 318 -3.39 3.00 -11.18
C SER A 318 -4.70 2.70 -11.91
N LEU A 319 -4.61 2.52 -13.23
CA LEU A 319 -5.66 1.98 -14.08
C LEU A 319 -5.45 0.48 -14.29
N TRP A 320 -6.48 -0.31 -14.01
CA TRP A 320 -6.52 -1.75 -14.18
C TRP A 320 -7.38 -2.12 -15.38
N SER A 321 -6.80 -2.86 -16.32
CA SER A 321 -7.49 -3.34 -17.53
C SER A 321 -7.27 -4.83 -17.75
N VAL A 322 -8.19 -5.44 -18.48
CA VAL A 322 -8.10 -6.82 -18.92
C VAL A 322 -8.71 -7.00 -20.31
N HIS A 323 -8.16 -7.91 -21.12
CA HIS A 323 -8.70 -8.26 -22.43
C HIS A 323 -8.27 -9.67 -22.88
N GLY A 324 -8.91 -10.18 -23.93
CA GLY A 324 -8.56 -11.46 -24.55
C GLY A 324 -7.31 -11.37 -25.42
N ILE A 325 -6.50 -12.44 -25.43
CA ILE A 325 -5.34 -12.62 -26.32
C ILE A 325 -5.17 -14.05 -26.80
N ASN A 326 -4.33 -14.24 -27.82
CA ASN A 326 -3.78 -15.56 -28.16
C ASN A 326 -2.53 -15.87 -27.32
N SER A 327 -2.55 -17.01 -26.63
CA SER A 327 -1.37 -17.61 -26.00
C SER A 327 -1.22 -19.06 -26.44
N GLY A 328 -0.20 -19.35 -27.26
CA GLY A 328 0.09 -20.73 -27.69
C GLY A 328 -1.03 -21.41 -28.50
N GLY A 329 -1.88 -20.64 -29.18
CA GLY A 329 -3.05 -21.18 -29.90
C GLY A 329 -4.27 -21.44 -29.02
N ARG A 330 -4.32 -20.83 -27.83
CA ARG A 330 -5.46 -20.81 -26.92
C ARG A 330 -5.94 -19.39 -26.69
N ALA A 331 -7.24 -19.21 -26.45
CA ALA A 331 -7.76 -17.98 -25.89
C ALA A 331 -7.25 -17.84 -24.46
N ALA A 332 -6.69 -16.69 -24.14
CA ALA A 332 -6.07 -16.40 -22.85
C ALA A 332 -6.39 -14.97 -22.44
N ILE A 333 -6.09 -14.65 -21.18
CA ILE A 333 -6.37 -13.35 -20.59
C ILE A 333 -5.07 -12.57 -20.45
N ARG A 334 -5.07 -11.32 -20.91
CA ARG A 334 -4.04 -10.32 -20.66
C ARG A 334 -4.59 -9.29 -19.68
N TRP A 335 -3.83 -8.97 -18.65
CA TRP A 335 -4.13 -7.89 -17.71
C TRP A 335 -2.98 -6.90 -17.63
N GLU A 336 -3.30 -5.65 -17.30
CA GLU A 336 -2.34 -4.57 -17.12
C GLU A 336 -2.70 -3.71 -15.90
N GLU A 337 -1.65 -3.25 -15.22
CA GLU A 337 -1.71 -2.08 -14.35
C GLU A 337 -0.93 -0.95 -15.02
N ILE A 338 -1.60 0.18 -15.22
CA ILE A 338 -1.07 1.35 -15.92
C ILE A 338 -1.08 2.53 -14.94
N SER A 339 0.04 3.20 -14.78
CA SER A 339 0.09 4.44 -14.00
C SER A 339 -0.79 5.51 -14.64
N GLU A 340 -1.79 5.96 -13.92
CA GLU A 340 -2.69 7.06 -14.29
C GLU A 340 -1.90 8.36 -14.49
N VAL A 341 -0.90 8.59 -13.63
CA VAL A 341 -0.08 9.81 -13.62
C VAL A 341 0.93 9.85 -14.77
N THR A 342 1.60 8.72 -15.05
CA THR A 342 2.74 8.69 -15.99
C THR A 342 2.43 8.02 -17.32
N ASN A 343 1.31 7.30 -17.44
CA ASN A 343 0.94 6.43 -18.55
C ASN A 343 1.90 5.25 -18.77
N ALA A 344 2.77 4.95 -17.80
CA ALA A 344 3.66 3.79 -17.86
C ALA A 344 2.88 2.51 -17.50
N VAL A 345 3.09 1.44 -18.26
CA VAL A 345 2.68 0.10 -17.82
C VAL A 345 3.56 -0.29 -16.63
N LEU A 346 2.97 -0.32 -15.44
CA LEU A 346 3.65 -0.69 -14.19
C LEU A 346 3.91 -2.20 -14.18
N GLN A 347 2.90 -2.96 -14.58
CA GLN A 347 2.97 -4.41 -14.74
C GLN A 347 1.93 -4.90 -15.75
N GLN A 348 2.18 -6.09 -16.28
CA GLN A 348 1.25 -6.82 -17.13
C GLN A 348 1.51 -8.31 -16.98
N GLY A 349 0.49 -9.14 -17.17
CA GLY A 349 0.61 -10.58 -17.08
C GLY A 349 -0.31 -11.31 -18.04
N THR A 350 -0.12 -12.63 -18.16
CA THR A 350 -0.98 -13.49 -18.96
C THR A 350 -1.44 -14.66 -18.12
N ILE A 351 -2.75 -14.85 -18.06
CA ILE A 351 -3.40 -16.02 -17.47
C ILE A 351 -3.81 -16.91 -18.64
N ALA A 352 -3.20 -18.09 -18.72
CA ALA A 352 -3.39 -19.03 -19.82
C ALA A 352 -3.25 -20.47 -19.31
N ASP A 353 -3.88 -21.41 -20.01
CA ASP A 353 -3.70 -22.84 -19.84
C ASP A 353 -3.37 -23.49 -21.19
N ALA A 354 -2.58 -24.55 -21.21
CA ALA A 354 -2.22 -25.23 -22.46
C ALA A 354 -3.39 -26.04 -23.06
N ASN A 355 -4.36 -26.41 -22.24
CA ASN A 355 -5.45 -27.32 -22.55
C ASN A 355 -6.85 -26.68 -22.41
N ALA A 356 -6.94 -25.42 -21.99
CA ALA A 356 -8.19 -24.70 -21.87
C ALA A 356 -8.10 -23.30 -22.47
N ASP A 357 -9.26 -22.79 -22.88
CA ASP A 357 -9.46 -21.46 -23.46
C ASP A 357 -10.18 -20.57 -22.45
N PHE A 358 -9.65 -19.36 -22.22
CA PHE A 358 -10.21 -18.35 -21.32
C PHE A 358 -10.64 -17.12 -22.13
N PHE A 359 -11.90 -16.69 -21.98
CA PHE A 359 -12.49 -15.67 -22.83
C PHE A 359 -13.56 -14.84 -22.09
N PHE A 360 -13.85 -13.65 -22.65
CA PHE A 360 -14.64 -12.57 -22.03
C PHE A 360 -14.26 -12.27 -20.57
N PRO A 361 -13.02 -11.83 -20.31
CA PRO A 361 -12.60 -11.48 -18.95
C PRO A 361 -13.17 -10.13 -18.49
N SER A 362 -13.38 -10.01 -17.19
CA SER A 362 -13.68 -8.77 -16.47
C SER A 362 -12.80 -8.66 -15.23
N ILE A 363 -12.48 -7.44 -14.81
CA ILE A 363 -11.55 -7.19 -13.69
C ILE A 363 -12.17 -6.21 -12.69
N ALA A 364 -11.86 -6.37 -11.41
CA ALA A 364 -11.96 -5.33 -10.40
C ALA A 364 -10.75 -5.42 -9.46
N ALA A 365 -10.32 -4.28 -8.93
CA ALA A 365 -9.23 -4.16 -7.98
C ALA A 365 -9.64 -3.22 -6.83
N ASN A 366 -8.94 -3.30 -5.70
CA ASN A 366 -9.14 -2.40 -4.57
C ASN A 366 -7.83 -1.80 -4.06
N ALA A 367 -7.95 -0.85 -3.12
CA ALA A 367 -6.81 -0.15 -2.54
C ALA A 367 -5.88 -1.04 -1.68
N SER A 368 -6.34 -2.22 -1.28
CA SER A 368 -5.55 -3.22 -0.54
C SER A 368 -4.72 -4.10 -1.48
N GLY A 369 -4.71 -3.83 -2.78
CA GLY A 369 -3.95 -4.58 -3.77
C GLY A 369 -4.57 -5.92 -4.16
N GLU A 370 -5.81 -6.19 -3.74
CA GLU A 370 -6.57 -7.38 -4.10
C GLU A 370 -7.22 -7.18 -5.47
N VAL A 371 -7.14 -8.22 -6.31
CA VAL A 371 -7.61 -8.18 -7.70
C VAL A 371 -8.40 -9.44 -8.00
N VAL A 372 -9.55 -9.30 -8.64
CA VAL A 372 -10.37 -10.41 -9.13
C VAL A 372 -10.57 -10.27 -10.63
N ILE A 373 -10.34 -11.37 -11.36
CA ILE A 373 -10.67 -11.48 -12.77
C ILE A 373 -11.68 -12.62 -12.96
N GLY A 374 -12.90 -12.29 -13.39
CA GLY A 374 -13.93 -13.26 -13.79
C GLY A 374 -13.90 -13.52 -15.28
N PHE A 375 -14.17 -14.75 -15.71
CA PHE A 375 -14.13 -15.16 -17.12
C PHE A 375 -14.89 -16.48 -17.39
N THR A 376 -15.12 -16.79 -18.66
CA THR A 376 -15.56 -18.12 -19.09
C THR A 376 -14.36 -18.99 -19.47
N GLN A 377 -14.39 -20.26 -19.08
CA GLN A 377 -13.44 -21.29 -19.50
C GLN A 377 -14.15 -22.39 -20.30
N SER A 378 -13.54 -22.85 -21.39
CA SER A 378 -13.92 -24.08 -22.09
C SER A 378 -12.69 -24.89 -22.54
N SER A 379 -12.90 -26.13 -23.00
CA SER A 379 -11.83 -26.93 -23.60
C SER A 379 -12.39 -28.07 -24.48
N ALA A 380 -11.52 -28.70 -25.25
CA ALA A 380 -11.82 -29.93 -25.98
C ALA A 380 -11.93 -31.18 -25.07
N THR A 381 -11.87 -31.04 -23.75
CA THR A 381 -11.90 -32.18 -22.81
C THR A 381 -13.28 -32.82 -22.78
N ALA A 382 -13.38 -34.07 -23.26
CA ALA A 382 -14.63 -34.83 -23.30
C ALA A 382 -15.31 -34.91 -21.93
N GLY A 383 -16.59 -34.52 -21.87
CA GLY A 383 -17.45 -34.65 -20.69
C GLY A 383 -17.34 -33.55 -19.62
N THR A 384 -16.28 -32.73 -19.63
CA THR A 384 -16.09 -31.65 -18.64
C THR A 384 -15.65 -30.32 -19.23
N GLY A 385 -15.20 -30.26 -20.48
CA GLY A 385 -14.71 -29.04 -21.14
C GLY A 385 -15.78 -28.06 -21.61
N PHE A 386 -17.02 -28.18 -21.13
CA PHE A 386 -18.11 -27.27 -21.47
C PHE A 386 -17.84 -25.85 -20.95
N ALA A 387 -18.33 -24.83 -21.67
CA ALA A 387 -18.17 -23.45 -21.24
C ALA A 387 -18.78 -23.20 -19.85
N SER A 388 -17.92 -22.76 -18.94
CA SER A 388 -18.12 -22.74 -17.49
C SER A 388 -17.70 -21.40 -16.91
N ALA A 389 -18.33 -20.98 -15.81
CA ALA A 389 -17.98 -19.75 -15.11
C ALA A 389 -16.76 -19.96 -14.20
N TYR A 390 -15.75 -19.11 -14.35
CA TYR A 390 -14.50 -19.15 -13.58
C TYR A 390 -14.12 -17.75 -13.07
N ALA A 391 -13.26 -17.72 -12.06
CA ALA A 391 -12.51 -16.53 -11.70
C ALA A 391 -11.10 -16.88 -11.25
N VAL A 392 -10.22 -15.90 -11.23
CA VAL A 392 -8.91 -15.99 -10.58
C VAL A 392 -8.71 -14.76 -9.70
N THR A 393 -8.07 -14.95 -8.55
CA THR A 393 -7.74 -13.88 -7.61
C THR A 393 -6.24 -13.66 -7.55
N GLY A 394 -5.85 -12.42 -7.31
CA GLY A 394 -4.46 -12.04 -7.09
C GLY A 394 -4.32 -11.00 -6.01
N THR A 395 -3.11 -10.92 -5.45
CA THR A 395 -2.70 -9.90 -4.49
C THR A 395 -1.46 -9.19 -4.99
N THR A 396 -1.41 -7.89 -4.78
CA THR A 396 -0.31 -7.01 -5.14
C THR A 396 0.48 -6.68 -3.89
N SER A 397 1.70 -7.19 -3.80
CA SER A 397 2.65 -6.85 -2.73
C SER A 397 3.94 -6.32 -3.35
N SER A 398 4.48 -5.24 -2.79
CA SER A 398 5.71 -4.59 -3.25
C SER A 398 5.74 -4.31 -4.77
N GLY A 399 4.59 -3.92 -5.34
CA GLY A 399 4.43 -3.60 -6.76
C GLY A 399 4.41 -4.81 -7.70
N VAL A 400 4.20 -6.02 -7.19
CA VAL A 400 4.07 -7.24 -7.99
C VAL A 400 2.75 -7.93 -7.67
N THR A 401 1.89 -8.06 -8.67
CA THR A 401 0.65 -8.85 -8.56
C THR A 401 0.90 -10.31 -8.87
N THR A 402 0.55 -11.19 -7.93
CA THR A 402 0.58 -12.65 -8.12
C THR A 402 -0.83 -13.19 -8.11
N PHE A 403 -1.21 -13.89 -9.18
CA PHE A 403 -2.49 -14.58 -9.30
C PHE A 403 -2.38 -16.05 -8.87
N GLY A 404 -3.42 -16.57 -8.23
CA GLY A 404 -3.57 -17.98 -7.90
C GLY A 404 -4.03 -18.82 -9.10
N ALA A 405 -4.51 -20.04 -8.82
CA ALA A 405 -5.11 -20.91 -9.82
C ALA A 405 -6.56 -20.47 -10.16
N PRO A 406 -7.02 -20.66 -11.42
CA PRO A 406 -8.42 -20.51 -11.77
C PRO A 406 -9.37 -21.33 -10.87
N MET A 407 -10.40 -20.67 -10.35
CA MET A 407 -11.43 -21.24 -9.49
C MET A 407 -12.71 -21.46 -10.30
N LEU A 408 -13.22 -22.70 -10.30
CA LEU A 408 -14.51 -23.03 -10.90
C LEU A 408 -15.65 -22.46 -10.05
N LEU A 409 -16.45 -21.55 -10.61
CA LEU A 409 -17.62 -20.97 -9.96
C LEU A 409 -18.89 -21.75 -10.29
N LYS A 410 -19.00 -22.18 -11.56
CA LYS A 410 -20.09 -23.02 -12.05
C LYS A 410 -19.70 -23.83 -13.28
N GLN A 411 -19.91 -25.14 -13.18
CA GLN A 411 -19.63 -26.10 -14.25
C GLN A 411 -20.72 -26.06 -15.33
N GLY A 412 -20.29 -25.83 -16.57
CA GLY A 412 -21.09 -26.08 -17.78
C GLY A 412 -21.39 -27.57 -17.95
N VAL A 413 -22.57 -27.89 -18.48
CA VAL A 413 -23.06 -29.28 -18.54
C VAL A 413 -23.34 -29.80 -19.94
N ALA A 414 -23.22 -28.96 -20.98
CA ALA A 414 -23.49 -29.34 -22.36
C ALA A 414 -22.72 -28.45 -23.35
N THR A 415 -22.77 -28.81 -24.64
CA THR A 415 -22.27 -27.96 -25.73
C THR A 415 -23.27 -26.88 -26.10
N TYR A 416 -22.76 -25.83 -26.73
CA TYR A 416 -23.51 -24.66 -27.16
C TYR A 416 -23.22 -24.38 -28.63
N HIS A 417 -24.24 -24.49 -29.48
CA HIS A 417 -24.16 -24.31 -30.94
C HIS A 417 -25.28 -23.39 -31.42
N VAL A 418 -25.24 -22.13 -31.00
CA VAL A 418 -26.24 -21.15 -31.41
C VAL A 418 -25.63 -20.11 -32.32
N ASN A 419 -25.90 -20.28 -33.61
CA ASN A 419 -25.40 -19.40 -34.65
C ASN A 419 -26.19 -18.09 -34.71
N ASP A 420 -25.48 -16.98 -34.86
CA ASP A 420 -26.02 -15.62 -35.01
C ASP A 420 -26.70 -15.33 -36.37
N GLY A 421 -27.00 -16.38 -37.15
CA GLY A 421 -27.50 -16.28 -38.52
C GLY A 421 -26.44 -15.98 -39.58
N ASN A 422 -25.22 -15.58 -39.20
CA ASN A 422 -24.06 -15.40 -40.08
C ASN A 422 -23.06 -16.58 -40.00
N GLY A 423 -23.33 -17.56 -39.15
CA GLY A 423 -22.54 -18.78 -38.98
C GLY A 423 -21.49 -18.70 -37.85
N THR A 424 -21.50 -17.62 -37.06
CA THR A 424 -20.66 -17.47 -35.87
C THR A 424 -21.42 -17.98 -34.65
N ASN A 425 -20.75 -18.79 -33.83
CA ASN A 425 -21.29 -19.28 -32.57
C ASN A 425 -20.98 -18.27 -31.46
N ARG A 426 -21.82 -17.24 -31.37
CA ARG A 426 -21.61 -16.09 -30.49
C ARG A 426 -21.82 -16.47 -29.02
N TRP A 427 -20.87 -16.10 -28.17
CA TRP A 427 -20.97 -16.30 -26.72
C TRP A 427 -21.49 -15.03 -26.04
N GLY A 428 -20.73 -13.93 -26.12
CA GLY A 428 -21.07 -12.67 -25.48
C GLY A 428 -20.31 -11.50 -26.09
N ASP A 429 -20.53 -10.30 -25.56
CA ASP A 429 -19.61 -9.17 -25.69
C ASP A 429 -19.05 -8.68 -24.36
N TYR A 430 -19.84 -8.83 -23.28
CA TYR A 430 -19.51 -8.31 -21.95
C TYR A 430 -19.37 -9.41 -20.89
N SER A 431 -18.63 -9.04 -19.85
CA SER A 431 -18.64 -9.68 -18.53
C SER A 431 -18.36 -8.60 -17.49
N ALA A 432 -18.75 -8.86 -16.24
CA ALA A 432 -18.58 -7.89 -15.16
C ALA A 432 -18.02 -8.51 -13.88
N THR A 433 -17.09 -7.78 -13.27
CA THR A 433 -16.59 -7.98 -11.91
C THR A 433 -16.61 -6.63 -11.22
N THR A 434 -17.13 -6.57 -10.00
CA THR A 434 -17.39 -5.32 -9.26
C THR A 434 -16.97 -5.46 -7.80
N LEU A 435 -16.59 -4.33 -7.18
CA LEU A 435 -16.23 -4.26 -5.77
C LEU A 435 -17.48 -4.18 -4.89
N ASP A 436 -17.48 -4.88 -3.76
CA ASP A 436 -18.57 -4.81 -2.78
C ASP A 436 -18.50 -3.51 -1.95
N PRO A 437 -19.56 -2.67 -1.92
CA PRO A 437 -19.54 -1.41 -1.17
C PRO A 437 -19.53 -1.58 0.36
N ASN A 438 -19.97 -2.74 0.88
CA ASN A 438 -20.07 -2.98 2.31
C ASN A 438 -18.88 -3.77 2.87
N ASN A 439 -18.13 -4.45 2.00
CA ASN A 439 -16.93 -5.17 2.38
C ASN A 439 -15.84 -4.89 1.32
N PRO A 440 -14.83 -4.05 1.62
CA PRO A 440 -13.80 -3.70 0.65
C PRO A 440 -12.95 -4.89 0.19
N HIS A 441 -13.04 -6.04 0.87
CA HIS A 441 -12.31 -7.28 0.54
C HIS A 441 -13.20 -8.34 -0.11
N ALA A 442 -14.44 -7.98 -0.46
CA ALA A 442 -15.33 -8.82 -1.22
C ALA A 442 -15.53 -8.24 -2.62
N PHE A 443 -15.56 -9.14 -3.59
CA PHE A 443 -15.83 -8.83 -4.99
C PHE A 443 -16.99 -9.69 -5.46
N TRP A 444 -17.72 -9.20 -6.45
CA TRP A 444 -18.80 -9.93 -7.10
C TRP A 444 -18.51 -10.03 -8.58
N THR A 445 -18.70 -11.22 -9.12
CA THR A 445 -18.53 -11.48 -10.55
C THR A 445 -19.78 -12.14 -11.12
N ILE A 446 -20.10 -11.79 -12.37
CA ILE A 446 -21.17 -12.42 -13.14
C ILE A 446 -20.60 -12.95 -14.45
N GLN A 447 -20.70 -14.26 -14.64
CA GLN A 447 -20.09 -14.95 -15.79
C GLN A 447 -21.10 -15.88 -16.46
N GLU A 448 -21.00 -15.99 -17.79
CA GLU A 448 -21.82 -16.89 -18.57
C GLU A 448 -21.32 -18.35 -18.50
N TRP A 449 -22.25 -19.31 -18.52
CA TRP A 449 -21.99 -20.74 -18.54
C TRP A 449 -23.11 -21.50 -19.26
N VAL A 450 -22.82 -22.73 -19.73
CA VAL A 450 -23.82 -23.55 -20.45
C VAL A 450 -24.62 -24.42 -19.48
N SER A 451 -25.91 -24.11 -19.29
CA SER A 451 -26.79 -24.79 -18.33
C SER A 451 -27.54 -25.99 -18.91
N ALA A 452 -27.67 -26.06 -20.24
CA ALA A 452 -28.14 -27.22 -21.00
C ALA A 452 -27.71 -27.05 -22.47
N THR A 453 -27.93 -28.06 -23.31
CA THR A 453 -27.59 -27.97 -24.74
C THR A 453 -28.20 -26.72 -25.36
N ASP A 454 -27.35 -25.88 -25.94
CA ASP A 454 -27.75 -24.62 -26.58
C ASP A 454 -28.46 -23.63 -25.64
N GLN A 455 -28.24 -23.74 -24.32
CA GLN A 455 -28.82 -22.86 -23.31
C GLN A 455 -27.70 -22.24 -22.45
N TRP A 456 -27.54 -20.93 -22.58
CA TRP A 456 -26.70 -20.16 -21.67
C TRP A 456 -27.46 -19.80 -20.39
N SER A 457 -26.71 -19.58 -19.32
CA SER A 457 -27.17 -18.93 -18.10
C SER A 457 -26.02 -18.12 -17.49
N THR A 458 -26.33 -17.16 -16.64
CA THR A 458 -25.32 -16.43 -15.88
C THR A 458 -25.12 -17.09 -14.51
N GLN A 459 -23.93 -16.92 -13.94
CA GLN A 459 -23.59 -17.29 -12.58
C GLN A 459 -23.09 -16.05 -11.85
N ILE A 460 -23.75 -15.72 -10.74
CA ILE A 460 -23.37 -14.61 -9.86
C ILE A 460 -22.68 -15.18 -8.63
N THR A 461 -21.47 -14.71 -8.36
CA THR A 461 -20.62 -15.26 -7.30
C THR A 461 -19.91 -14.16 -6.52
N GLN A 462 -19.98 -14.26 -5.19
CA GLN A 462 -19.18 -13.49 -4.26
C GLN A 462 -17.84 -14.18 -3.98
N LEU A 463 -16.75 -13.43 -4.03
CA LEU A 463 -15.40 -13.87 -3.70
C LEU A 463 -14.87 -13.00 -2.57
N ILE A 464 -14.48 -13.63 -1.46
CA ILE A 464 -14.10 -12.93 -0.22
C ILE A 464 -12.66 -13.28 0.13
N PHE A 465 -11.77 -12.29 0.08
CA PHE A 465 -10.41 -12.42 0.60
C PHE A 465 -10.49 -12.63 2.12
N GLN A 466 -9.84 -13.69 2.60
CA GLN A 466 -9.89 -14.06 4.00
C GLN A 466 -8.93 -13.21 4.82
N ALA A 467 -9.30 -12.97 6.07
CA ALA A 467 -8.40 -12.37 7.04
C ALA A 467 -7.17 -13.23 7.27
N THR A 468 -6.02 -12.58 7.27
CA THR A 468 -4.73 -13.14 7.65
C THR A 468 -4.43 -12.88 9.11
N THR A 469 -5.02 -11.82 9.69
CA THR A 469 -4.80 -11.42 11.08
C THR A 469 -6.11 -11.44 11.87
N SER A 470 -6.11 -12.10 13.01
CA SER A 470 -7.23 -12.16 13.96
C SER A 470 -7.04 -11.17 15.09
N VAL A 471 -8.13 -10.58 15.55
CA VAL A 471 -8.20 -9.74 16.73
C VAL A 471 -9.22 -10.33 17.70
N THR A 472 -8.72 -11.03 18.71
CA THR A 472 -9.52 -11.87 19.61
C THR A 472 -9.24 -11.58 21.08
N LEU A 473 -10.04 -12.15 21.97
CA LEU A 473 -9.72 -12.21 23.39
C LEU A 473 -9.27 -13.63 23.76
N ASP A 474 -8.16 -13.73 24.51
CA ASP A 474 -7.78 -15.01 25.11
C ASP A 474 -8.71 -15.39 26.28
N GLY A 475 -8.54 -16.60 26.83
CA GLY A 475 -9.33 -17.08 27.96
C GLY A 475 -9.19 -16.26 29.26
N SER A 476 -8.23 -15.34 29.33
CA SER A 476 -8.04 -14.39 30.43
C SER A 476 -8.54 -12.98 30.11
N GLY A 477 -9.16 -12.78 28.95
CA GLY A 477 -9.66 -11.50 28.47
C GLY A 477 -8.57 -10.54 27.98
N ASN A 478 -7.35 -11.02 27.72
CA ASN A 478 -6.31 -10.21 27.09
C ASN A 478 -6.62 -10.05 25.60
N LEU A 479 -6.30 -8.89 25.05
CA LEU A 479 -6.44 -8.65 23.61
C LEU A 479 -5.27 -9.30 22.88
N VAL A 480 -5.57 -10.11 21.87
CA VAL A 480 -4.58 -10.78 21.03
C VAL A 480 -4.81 -10.39 19.58
N ILE A 481 -3.80 -9.81 18.96
CA ILE A 481 -3.70 -9.54 17.52
C ILE A 481 -2.69 -10.55 17.00
N ALA A 482 -3.14 -11.51 16.21
CA ALA A 482 -2.29 -12.61 15.79
C ALA A 482 -2.64 -13.14 14.41
N ASP A 483 -1.60 -13.54 13.69
CA ASP A 483 -1.71 -14.18 12.40
C ASP A 483 -2.47 -15.51 12.47
N ILE A 484 -3.19 -15.78 11.39
CA ILE A 484 -4.04 -16.95 11.21
C ILE A 484 -3.37 -17.89 10.21
N ASN A 485 -3.46 -19.20 10.45
CA ASN A 485 -3.17 -20.27 9.47
C ASN A 485 -1.78 -20.20 8.79
N GLY A 486 -0.73 -19.85 9.52
CA GLY A 486 0.65 -19.94 9.05
C GLY A 486 1.26 -18.63 8.54
N GLY A 487 0.56 -17.50 8.70
CA GLY A 487 1.10 -16.13 8.85
C GLY A 487 2.43 -15.85 8.18
N ASP A 488 2.40 -15.60 6.87
CA ASP A 488 3.56 -15.16 6.07
C ASP A 488 3.22 -13.85 5.33
N THR A 489 2.38 -13.02 5.96
CA THR A 489 1.97 -11.73 5.40
C THR A 489 2.68 -10.61 6.11
N ASP A 490 3.37 -9.75 5.36
CA ASP A 490 3.99 -8.52 5.87
C ASP A 490 2.91 -7.56 6.40
N ASP A 491 2.61 -7.62 7.70
CA ASP A 491 1.54 -6.84 8.33
C ASP A 491 1.99 -5.39 8.61
N THR A 492 1.08 -4.43 8.42
CA THR A 492 1.32 -3.01 8.72
C THR A 492 0.28 -2.49 9.71
N LEU A 493 0.39 -3.00 10.94
CA LEU A 493 -0.56 -2.75 12.01
C LEU A 493 -0.35 -1.39 12.67
N THR A 494 -1.43 -0.60 12.77
CA THR A 494 -1.50 0.58 13.64
C THR A 494 -2.44 0.31 14.80
N PHE A 495 -1.99 0.63 16.02
CA PHE A 495 -2.76 0.47 17.24
C PHE A 495 -2.98 1.80 17.95
N LEU A 496 -4.20 2.32 17.87
CA LEU A 496 -4.60 3.61 18.41
C LEU A 496 -5.43 3.46 19.70
N PHE A 497 -5.05 4.25 20.70
CA PHE A 497 -5.81 4.43 21.95
C PHE A 497 -6.80 5.60 21.81
N ASP A 498 -8.07 5.33 21.48
CA ASP A 498 -9.09 6.37 21.29
C ASP A 498 -9.91 6.60 22.57
N SER A 499 -9.33 7.31 23.54
CA SER A 499 -9.99 7.58 24.82
C SER A 499 -11.23 8.45 24.69
N ALA A 500 -11.30 9.30 23.67
CA ALA A 500 -12.48 10.13 23.40
C ALA A 500 -13.72 9.28 23.10
N ASN A 501 -13.54 8.11 22.49
CA ASN A 501 -14.63 7.17 22.15
C ASN A 501 -14.58 5.86 22.97
N SER A 502 -13.73 5.79 24.00
CA SER A 502 -13.57 4.62 24.89
C SER A 502 -13.32 3.30 24.15
N ARG A 503 -12.45 3.32 23.13
CA ARG A 503 -12.19 2.15 22.27
C ARG A 503 -10.72 2.04 21.83
N PHE A 504 -10.26 0.82 21.61
CA PHE A 504 -9.05 0.54 20.84
C PHE A 504 -9.41 0.55 19.36
N VAL A 505 -8.50 1.03 18.51
CA VAL A 505 -8.62 0.95 17.06
C VAL A 505 -7.38 0.25 16.54
N ILE A 506 -7.58 -0.86 15.84
CA ILE A 506 -6.55 -1.66 15.19
C ILE A 506 -6.80 -1.57 13.71
N SER A 507 -5.79 -1.21 12.93
CA SER A 507 -5.92 -1.12 11.48
C SER A 507 -4.74 -1.73 10.78
N ASP A 508 -5.00 -2.44 9.69
CA ASP A 508 -4.02 -2.82 8.69
C ASP A 508 -4.51 -2.27 7.33
N PRO A 509 -3.73 -1.42 6.65
CA PRO A 509 -4.13 -0.88 5.35
C PRO A 509 -4.08 -1.92 4.23
N ASN A 510 -3.30 -2.99 4.40
CA ASN A 510 -2.98 -3.97 3.37
C ASN A 510 -3.76 -5.27 3.53
N HIS A 511 -4.18 -5.61 4.76
CA HIS A 511 -4.82 -6.90 5.06
C HIS A 511 -6.17 -6.77 5.75
N VAL A 512 -7.01 -7.79 5.54
CA VAL A 512 -8.29 -7.92 6.23
C VAL A 512 -8.04 -8.40 7.66
N LEU A 513 -8.68 -7.73 8.61
CA LEU A 513 -8.72 -8.18 10.00
C LEU A 513 -10.06 -8.85 10.30
N THR A 514 -10.04 -9.87 11.16
CA THR A 514 -11.28 -10.49 11.69
C THR A 514 -11.34 -10.42 13.21
N THR A 515 -12.55 -10.35 13.78
CA THR A 515 -12.78 -10.40 15.22
C THR A 515 -14.09 -11.09 15.58
N ASP A 516 -14.05 -11.85 16.67
CA ASP A 516 -15.22 -12.43 17.33
C ASP A 516 -15.60 -11.69 18.63
N ILE A 517 -14.93 -10.56 18.91
CA ILE A 517 -15.04 -9.86 20.20
C ILE A 517 -16.43 -9.20 20.31
N PRO A 518 -17.23 -9.51 21.35
CA PRO A 518 -18.55 -8.92 21.51
C PRO A 518 -18.51 -7.39 21.63
N GLY A 519 -19.30 -6.73 20.78
CA GLY A 519 -19.38 -5.26 20.73
C GLY A 519 -18.25 -4.59 19.96
N ALA A 520 -17.31 -5.35 19.38
CA ALA A 520 -16.40 -4.83 18.38
C ALA A 520 -17.15 -4.50 17.07
N THR A 521 -16.60 -3.59 16.28
CA THR A 521 -17.12 -3.22 14.95
C THR A 521 -15.98 -3.24 13.93
N GLY A 522 -16.30 -3.48 12.66
CA GLY A 522 -15.30 -3.56 11.59
C GLY A 522 -14.71 -4.97 11.39
N ASP A 523 -15.42 -6.02 11.79
CA ASP A 523 -15.05 -7.40 11.43
C ASP A 523 -15.03 -7.58 9.90
N SER A 524 -14.06 -8.35 9.41
CA SER A 524 -13.78 -8.55 7.99
C SER A 524 -13.47 -7.25 7.23
N THR A 525 -12.78 -6.33 7.88
CA THR A 525 -12.29 -5.07 7.28
C THR A 525 -10.85 -4.80 7.70
N GLY A 526 -10.16 -3.88 7.02
CA GLY A 526 -8.83 -3.40 7.45
C GLY A 526 -8.84 -2.55 8.74
N THR A 527 -9.97 -2.38 9.44
CA THR A 527 -10.00 -1.63 10.72
C THR A 527 -11.02 -2.18 11.70
N ILE A 528 -10.55 -2.65 12.85
CA ILE A 528 -11.36 -3.16 13.94
C ILE A 528 -11.35 -2.17 15.12
N GLN A 529 -12.54 -1.90 15.65
CA GLN A 529 -12.74 -1.04 16.81
C GLN A 529 -13.32 -1.84 17.97
N ILE A 530 -12.68 -1.76 19.14
CA ILE A 530 -13.02 -2.60 20.31
C ILE A 530 -13.28 -1.71 21.52
N PRO A 531 -14.46 -1.79 22.16
CA PRO A 531 -14.71 -1.07 23.40
C PRO A 531 -13.68 -1.44 24.49
N PHE A 532 -13.13 -0.44 25.19
CA PHE A 532 -12.15 -0.66 26.26
C PHE A 532 -12.66 -1.62 27.34
N ALA A 533 -13.94 -1.52 27.66
CA ALA A 533 -14.58 -2.32 28.70
C ALA A 533 -14.62 -3.84 28.36
N THR A 534 -14.54 -4.20 27.08
CA THR A 534 -14.56 -5.59 26.64
C THR A 534 -13.22 -6.29 26.90
N VAL A 535 -12.11 -5.55 26.81
CA VAL A 535 -10.77 -6.08 27.12
C VAL A 535 -10.54 -6.03 28.64
N THR A 536 -10.85 -7.11 29.35
CA THR A 536 -10.73 -7.18 30.82
C THR A 536 -9.36 -7.60 31.31
N GLY A 537 -8.57 -8.27 30.44
CA GLY A 537 -7.23 -8.75 30.72
C GLY A 537 -6.20 -7.63 30.85
N ALA A 538 -5.02 -8.00 31.34
CA ALA A 538 -3.93 -7.07 31.66
C ALA A 538 -3.04 -6.76 30.45
N THR A 539 -3.08 -7.58 29.40
CA THR A 539 -2.16 -7.47 28.26
C THR A 539 -2.86 -7.24 26.93
N ILE A 540 -2.12 -6.63 26.01
CA ILE A 540 -2.39 -6.55 24.57
C ILE A 540 -1.18 -7.22 23.90
N THR A 541 -1.42 -8.26 23.13
CA THR A 541 -0.36 -9.06 22.48
C THR A 541 -0.46 -8.91 20.97
N PHE A 542 0.67 -8.68 20.32
CA PHE A 542 0.89 -8.79 18.88
C PHE A 542 1.80 -10.01 18.66
N ASP A 543 1.31 -10.97 17.88
CA ASP A 543 2.01 -12.20 17.53
C ASP A 543 1.89 -12.41 16.01
N THR A 544 2.77 -11.78 15.26
CA THR A 544 2.70 -11.70 13.79
C THR A 544 3.45 -12.84 13.09
N LEU A 545 4.18 -13.67 13.86
CA LEU A 545 4.80 -14.92 13.42
C LEU A 545 5.90 -14.79 12.36
N ALA A 546 5.56 -14.72 11.07
CA ALA A 546 6.55 -14.63 9.99
C ALA A 546 6.10 -13.56 8.98
N GLY A 547 7.07 -13.00 8.27
CA GLY A 547 6.86 -11.81 7.44
C GLY A 547 7.66 -10.63 7.97
N ASN A 548 7.75 -9.55 7.20
CA ASN A 548 8.37 -8.30 7.65
C ASN A 548 7.31 -7.39 8.25
N ASP A 549 7.08 -7.54 9.55
CA ASP A 549 5.93 -6.89 10.19
C ASP A 549 6.27 -5.51 10.71
N SER A 550 5.29 -4.60 10.65
CA SER A 550 5.38 -3.27 11.22
C SER A 550 4.23 -3.02 12.18
N VAL A 551 4.55 -2.85 13.46
CA VAL A 551 3.59 -2.42 14.49
C VAL A 551 3.88 -0.97 14.86
N SER A 552 2.91 -0.10 14.61
CA SER A 552 2.93 1.31 14.97
C SER A 552 1.97 1.59 16.13
N LEU A 553 2.49 2.06 17.25
CA LEU A 553 1.69 2.39 18.42
C LEU A 553 1.37 3.88 18.45
N ASP A 554 0.10 4.22 18.63
CA ASP A 554 -0.42 5.59 18.56
C ASP A 554 -1.16 6.03 19.83
N TRP A 555 -0.49 6.90 20.61
CA TRP A 555 -1.00 7.52 21.83
C TRP A 555 -1.57 8.94 21.63
N THR A 556 -1.79 9.39 20.39
CA THR A 556 -2.28 10.76 20.11
C THR A 556 -3.63 11.09 20.76
N ARG A 557 -4.48 10.08 20.98
CA ARG A 557 -5.87 10.26 21.47
C ARG A 557 -6.15 9.59 22.81
N GLY A 558 -5.13 9.12 23.53
CA GLY A 558 -5.35 8.40 24.77
C GLY A 558 -4.15 7.60 25.28
N THR A 559 -4.33 6.98 26.44
CA THR A 559 -3.34 6.10 27.08
C THR A 559 -3.97 4.81 27.55
N THR A 560 -3.16 3.79 27.81
CA THR A 560 -3.58 2.52 28.41
C THR A 560 -2.72 2.18 29.62
N THR A 561 -3.30 1.45 30.58
CA THR A 561 -2.55 0.81 31.67
C THR A 561 -2.20 -0.65 31.37
N LYS A 562 -2.68 -1.18 30.23
CA LYS A 562 -2.40 -2.57 29.81
C LYS A 562 -0.96 -2.67 29.31
N SER A 563 -0.31 -3.79 29.61
CA SER A 563 1.03 -4.06 29.07
C SER A 563 0.91 -4.49 27.62
N ILE A 564 1.79 -3.99 26.76
CA ILE A 564 1.85 -4.35 25.34
C ILE A 564 3.01 -5.32 25.14
N VAL A 565 2.76 -6.42 24.44
CA VAL A 565 3.75 -7.43 24.10
C VAL A 565 3.77 -7.56 22.58
N PHE A 566 4.91 -7.37 21.95
CA PHE A 566 5.09 -7.60 20.52
C PHE A 566 6.16 -8.68 20.28
N THR A 567 5.77 -9.72 19.56
CA THR A 567 6.67 -10.73 19.01
C THR A 567 6.57 -10.63 17.49
N GLY A 568 7.65 -10.18 16.83
CA GLY A 568 7.69 -10.08 15.36
C GLY A 568 7.83 -11.47 14.75
N GLY A 569 8.98 -12.10 14.98
CA GLY A 569 9.19 -13.52 14.72
C GLY A 569 10.24 -13.74 13.64
N ASP A 570 9.89 -14.43 12.55
CA ASP A 570 10.78 -14.63 11.41
C ASP A 570 10.59 -13.52 10.38
N GLY A 571 11.60 -12.66 10.18
CA GLY A 571 11.52 -11.58 9.20
C GLY A 571 12.38 -10.39 9.58
N ALA A 572 12.08 -9.23 9.00
CA ALA A 572 12.68 -7.96 9.37
C ALA A 572 11.63 -7.04 10.01
N ASP A 573 11.42 -7.22 11.32
CA ASP A 573 10.28 -6.63 12.01
C ASP A 573 10.59 -5.24 12.57
N THR A 574 9.54 -4.44 12.69
CA THR A 574 9.62 -3.02 13.04
C THR A 574 8.61 -2.65 14.11
N LEU A 575 9.09 -2.04 15.20
CA LEU A 575 8.24 -1.41 16.22
C LEU A 575 8.42 0.11 16.19
N ASN A 576 7.34 0.83 15.89
CA ASN A 576 7.32 2.28 15.71
C ASN A 576 6.40 2.99 16.72
N LEU A 577 6.69 4.27 16.95
CA LEU A 577 5.80 5.19 17.66
C LEU A 577 5.29 6.30 16.74
N ILE A 578 3.98 6.38 16.55
CA ILE A 578 3.36 7.56 15.95
C ILE A 578 3.37 8.71 16.99
N ALA A 579 3.04 8.39 18.24
CA ALA A 579 3.17 9.27 19.39
C ALA A 579 3.52 8.49 20.65
N GLY A 580 4.28 9.08 21.57
CA GLY A 580 4.64 8.43 22.85
C GLY A 580 3.52 8.46 23.90
N PRO A 581 3.53 7.51 24.87
CA PRO A 581 2.50 7.39 25.92
C PRO A 581 2.48 8.53 26.96
N ALA A 582 3.51 9.39 26.99
CA ALA A 582 3.63 10.49 27.94
C ALA A 582 4.32 11.70 27.31
N SER A 583 4.12 12.89 27.88
CA SER A 583 4.75 14.15 27.45
C SER A 583 6.25 14.26 27.82
N GLY A 584 6.99 13.16 27.81
CA GLY A 584 8.40 13.08 28.23
C GLY A 584 9.19 12.11 27.34
N SER A 585 10.40 11.76 27.77
CA SER A 585 11.27 10.91 26.97
C SER A 585 10.83 9.45 26.96
N ASN A 586 10.83 8.83 25.78
CA ASN A 586 10.62 7.40 25.61
C ASN A 586 11.94 6.66 25.76
N LEU A 587 11.99 5.70 26.70
CA LEU A 587 13.18 4.89 26.93
C LEU A 587 13.03 3.52 26.26
N TRP A 588 13.73 3.33 25.15
CA TRP A 588 13.94 2.05 24.50
C TRP A 588 15.13 1.34 25.12
N LYS A 589 14.90 0.32 25.91
CA LYS A 589 15.94 -0.49 26.54
C LYS A 589 16.14 -1.79 25.77
N ILE A 590 17.21 -1.89 24.98
CA ILE A 590 17.59 -3.08 24.22
C ILE A 590 18.33 -4.04 25.15
N THR A 591 17.67 -5.12 25.56
CA THR A 591 18.14 -6.02 26.62
C THR A 591 18.92 -7.23 26.10
N GLY A 592 18.64 -7.69 24.89
CA GLY A 592 19.32 -8.79 24.20
C GLY A 592 19.40 -8.55 22.69
N LYS A 593 19.64 -9.60 21.90
CA LYS A 593 19.53 -9.51 20.44
C LYS A 593 18.05 -9.34 20.08
N ASP A 594 17.71 -8.27 19.37
CA ASP A 594 16.36 -8.00 18.82
C ASP A 594 15.25 -8.11 19.88
N THR A 595 15.57 -7.75 21.13
CA THR A 595 14.62 -7.81 22.26
C THR A 595 14.88 -6.71 23.27
N GLY A 596 13.81 -6.23 23.90
CA GLY A 596 13.88 -5.12 24.82
C GLY A 596 12.55 -4.71 25.41
N ASN A 597 12.57 -3.53 26.02
CA ASN A 597 11.41 -2.89 26.61
C ASN A 597 11.35 -1.44 26.15
N LEU A 598 10.16 -0.96 25.84
CA LEU A 598 9.87 0.46 25.74
C LEU A 598 9.19 0.90 27.04
N ASN A 599 9.82 1.86 27.71
CA ASN A 599 9.42 2.36 29.03
C ASN A 599 9.27 1.20 30.02
N THR A 600 8.12 1.08 30.68
CA THR A 600 7.80 -0.01 31.64
C THR A 600 6.60 -0.84 31.21
N THR A 601 5.95 -0.50 30.10
CA THR A 601 4.64 -1.03 29.71
C THR A 601 4.70 -1.85 28.44
N THR A 602 5.74 -1.71 27.61
CA THR A 602 5.83 -2.41 26.32
C THR A 602 7.08 -3.29 26.28
N THR A 603 6.92 -4.55 25.86
CA THR A 603 8.02 -5.50 25.66
C THR A 603 8.05 -5.96 24.21
N PHE A 604 9.23 -6.12 23.64
CA PHE A 604 9.41 -6.61 22.28
C PHE A 604 10.45 -7.73 22.20
N ALA A 605 10.25 -8.68 21.27
CA ALA A 605 11.17 -9.76 20.95
C ALA A 605 11.10 -10.09 19.47
N ALA A 606 12.23 -10.51 18.89
CA ALA A 606 12.39 -10.67 17.44
C ALA A 606 11.92 -9.41 16.70
N VAL A 607 12.51 -8.27 17.05
CA VAL A 607 12.27 -6.98 16.39
C VAL A 607 13.60 -6.32 16.07
N GLU A 608 13.91 -6.24 14.78
CA GLU A 608 15.18 -5.76 14.27
C GLU A 608 15.26 -4.24 14.15
N ASN A 609 14.12 -3.59 13.89
CA ASN A 609 14.03 -2.16 13.60
C ASN A 609 13.19 -1.42 14.66
N LEU A 610 13.67 -0.28 15.13
CA LEU A 610 12.96 0.55 16.11
C LEU A 610 12.79 1.99 15.62
N GLY A 611 11.57 2.53 15.73
CA GLY A 611 11.25 3.92 15.39
C GLY A 611 10.71 4.71 16.59
N GLY A 612 11.36 5.83 16.89
CA GLY A 612 10.91 6.82 17.88
C GLY A 612 9.70 7.62 17.42
N CYS A 613 9.37 8.72 18.09
CA CYS A 613 8.29 9.63 17.69
C CYS A 613 8.81 11.07 17.57
N SER A 614 7.95 12.08 17.80
CA SER A 614 8.36 13.49 17.79
C SER A 614 8.90 13.99 19.14
N LEU A 615 8.82 13.15 20.18
CA LEU A 615 9.37 13.44 21.51
C LEU A 615 10.84 13.00 21.58
N GLN A 616 11.47 13.17 22.74
CA GLN A 616 12.81 12.61 22.93
C GLN A 616 12.73 11.09 23.03
N ASP A 617 13.50 10.39 22.20
CA ASP A 617 13.66 8.94 22.25
C ASP A 617 15.08 8.55 22.68
N VAL A 618 15.18 7.63 23.63
CA VAL A 618 16.44 7.15 24.20
C VAL A 618 16.61 5.67 23.90
N PHE A 619 17.50 5.34 22.97
CA PHE A 619 17.85 3.97 22.59
C PHE A 619 19.05 3.49 23.41
N ARG A 620 18.77 2.88 24.56
CA ARG A 620 19.76 2.41 25.52
C ARG A 620 20.04 0.92 25.35
N PHE A 621 21.30 0.60 25.07
CA PHE A 621 21.78 -0.77 24.96
C PHE A 621 22.32 -1.29 26.29
N THR A 622 21.81 -2.43 26.77
CA THR A 622 22.48 -3.18 27.84
C THR A 622 23.77 -3.82 27.33
N ASN A 623 24.53 -4.48 28.21
CA ASN A 623 25.71 -5.21 27.77
C ASN A 623 25.38 -6.28 26.69
N ALA A 624 24.28 -7.01 26.86
CA ALA A 624 23.82 -8.03 25.92
C ALA A 624 23.03 -7.49 24.73
N GLY A 625 22.50 -6.26 24.82
CA GLY A 625 21.65 -5.65 23.80
C GLY A 625 22.30 -5.54 22.42
N LYS A 626 21.61 -5.93 21.36
CA LYS A 626 22.06 -5.75 19.96
C LYS A 626 20.81 -5.70 19.08
N LEU A 627 20.82 -4.88 18.03
CA LEU A 627 19.83 -4.95 16.96
C LEU A 627 20.49 -5.45 15.68
N SER A 628 19.78 -6.29 14.92
CA SER A 628 20.17 -6.69 13.57
C SER A 628 19.79 -5.66 12.51
N GLY A 629 18.74 -4.87 12.78
CA GLY A 629 18.23 -3.84 11.89
C GLY A 629 18.68 -2.43 12.28
N THR A 630 17.79 -1.47 12.05
CA THR A 630 18.04 -0.03 12.10
C THR A 630 17.34 0.65 13.27
N ILE A 631 17.82 1.83 13.66
CA ILE A 631 17.11 2.71 14.59
C ILE A 631 16.81 4.03 13.88
N ASN A 632 15.56 4.47 13.94
CA ASN A 632 15.18 5.82 13.54
C ASN A 632 14.66 6.61 14.75
N GLY A 633 15.29 7.75 15.06
CA GLY A 633 14.82 8.65 16.12
C GLY A 633 13.51 9.36 15.78
N ASN A 634 13.25 9.56 14.48
CA ASN A 634 12.19 10.44 13.96
C ASN A 634 12.41 11.92 14.34
N GLY A 635 11.56 12.48 15.19
CA GLY A 635 11.67 13.86 15.65
C GLY A 635 12.22 13.95 17.06
N GLY A 636 12.41 15.16 17.57
CA GLY A 636 12.86 15.34 18.96
C GLY A 636 14.38 15.34 19.13
N GLY A 637 14.81 15.04 20.35
CA GLY A 637 16.18 15.23 20.82
C GLY A 637 16.77 13.93 21.33
N ASP A 638 17.06 13.03 20.41
CA ASP A 638 17.20 11.59 20.62
C ASP A 638 18.61 11.17 20.99
N PHE A 639 18.71 10.13 21.80
CA PHE A 639 19.97 9.60 22.30
C PHE A 639 20.16 8.15 21.91
N LEU A 640 21.34 7.88 21.34
CA LEU A 640 21.90 6.54 21.29
C LEU A 640 22.81 6.33 22.50
N ASP A 641 22.40 5.46 23.43
CA ASP A 641 23.06 5.29 24.72
C ASP A 641 23.69 3.90 24.92
N PHE A 642 25.01 3.87 24.90
CA PHE A 642 25.84 2.69 25.16
C PHE A 642 26.47 2.67 26.55
N SER A 643 26.04 3.52 27.48
CA SER A 643 26.64 3.67 28.82
C SER A 643 26.71 2.38 29.65
N LEU A 644 25.90 1.36 29.32
CA LEU A 644 25.91 0.04 29.96
C LEU A 644 26.76 -1.01 29.21
N LYS A 645 27.29 -0.70 28.03
CA LYS A 645 28.19 -1.57 27.28
C LYS A 645 29.55 -1.67 27.96
N LEU A 646 30.11 -2.88 27.92
CA LEU A 646 31.45 -3.20 28.43
C LEU A 646 32.52 -3.28 27.34
N THR A 647 32.19 -2.90 26.11
CA THR A 647 33.09 -2.87 24.95
C THR A 647 33.14 -1.47 24.33
N PRO A 648 34.22 -1.10 23.62
CA PRO A 648 34.29 0.20 22.92
C PRO A 648 33.20 0.31 21.86
N VAL A 649 32.69 1.53 21.64
CA VAL A 649 31.75 1.82 20.54
C VAL A 649 32.31 2.81 19.53
N ILE A 650 31.91 2.59 18.28
CA ILE A 650 32.14 3.49 17.15
C ILE A 650 30.78 3.97 16.67
N VAL A 651 30.59 5.28 16.62
CA VAL A 651 29.38 5.94 16.12
C VAL A 651 29.78 7.12 15.26
N ASN A 652 29.10 7.26 14.12
CA ASN A 652 29.23 8.38 13.21
C ASN A 652 27.84 8.84 12.76
N LEU A 653 27.31 9.86 13.43
CA LEU A 653 26.00 10.44 13.12
C LEU A 653 25.96 11.15 11.76
N ALA A 654 27.10 11.46 11.15
CA ALA A 654 27.13 12.05 9.81
C ALA A 654 26.90 11.01 8.70
N THR A 655 27.17 9.72 8.97
CA THR A 655 27.00 8.64 8.00
C THR A 655 25.97 7.59 8.43
N GLY A 656 25.35 7.75 9.60
CA GLY A 656 24.43 6.77 10.20
C GLY A 656 25.10 5.53 10.83
N ALA A 657 26.41 5.37 10.70
CA ALA A 657 27.09 4.17 11.18
C ALA A 657 27.15 4.12 12.72
N ALA A 658 26.66 3.04 13.33
CA ALA A 658 26.74 2.82 14.78
C ALA A 658 27.10 1.37 15.13
N SER A 659 27.73 1.18 16.29
CA SER A 659 28.00 -0.16 16.82
C SER A 659 26.71 -0.79 17.35
N PHE A 660 26.58 -2.12 17.24
CA PHE A 660 25.47 -2.92 17.78
C PHE A 660 24.10 -2.74 17.11
N THR A 661 24.05 -2.05 15.98
CA THR A 661 22.92 -1.92 15.05
C THR A 661 23.50 -1.75 13.64
N THR A 662 22.70 -1.91 12.59
CA THR A 662 23.19 -1.80 11.20
C THR A 662 23.32 -0.34 10.77
N ASP A 663 22.35 0.50 11.12
CA ASP A 663 22.34 1.94 10.79
C ASP A 663 21.48 2.72 11.79
N VAL A 664 21.77 4.01 11.95
CA VAL A 664 20.95 4.94 12.73
C VAL A 664 20.57 6.18 11.92
N GLN A 665 19.31 6.55 12.01
CA GLN A 665 18.72 7.68 11.31
C GLN A 665 18.10 8.64 12.30
N GLN A 666 18.20 9.94 12.01
CA GLN A 666 17.59 11.01 12.81
C GLN A 666 17.91 10.95 14.31
N ILE A 667 19.10 10.47 14.67
CA ILE A 667 19.62 10.52 16.05
C ILE A 667 20.52 11.74 16.22
N GLN A 668 20.26 12.54 17.25
CA GLN A 668 20.99 13.80 17.49
C GLN A 668 22.16 13.61 18.46
N HIS A 669 22.12 12.64 19.38
CA HIS A 669 23.05 12.56 20.50
C HIS A 669 23.58 11.15 20.79
N VAL A 670 24.79 11.07 21.36
CA VAL A 670 25.45 9.80 21.65
C VAL A 670 26.07 9.79 23.04
N ILE A 671 25.79 8.74 23.80
CA ILE A 671 26.52 8.38 25.02
C ILE A 671 27.30 7.10 24.76
N GLY A 672 28.63 7.18 24.83
CA GLY A 672 29.56 6.08 24.62
C GLY A 672 29.64 5.12 25.80
N SER A 673 30.40 4.03 25.61
CA SER A 673 30.46 2.96 26.60
C SER A 673 31.24 3.32 27.86
N LYS A 674 30.96 2.58 28.95
CA LYS A 674 31.61 2.78 30.25
C LYS A 674 33.12 2.52 30.22
N LEU A 675 33.59 1.63 29.34
CA LEU A 675 34.98 1.19 29.29
C LEU A 675 35.93 2.27 28.73
N GLY A 676 35.44 3.11 27.82
CA GLY A 676 36.25 4.06 27.07
C GLY A 676 36.70 3.53 25.71
N LYS A 677 37.70 4.17 25.10
CA LYS A 677 38.16 3.92 23.71
C LYS A 677 37.07 4.12 22.65
N ASN A 678 36.06 4.93 22.98
CA ASN A 678 34.97 5.23 22.08
C ASN A 678 35.45 6.13 20.93
N ARG A 679 34.87 5.96 19.74
CA ARG A 679 35.05 6.86 18.59
C ARG A 679 33.68 7.43 18.24
N LEU A 680 33.38 8.63 18.71
CA LEU A 680 32.09 9.27 18.54
C LEU A 680 32.24 10.47 17.60
N THR A 681 31.47 10.48 16.52
CA THR A 681 31.48 11.56 15.53
C THR A 681 30.07 12.11 15.40
N GLY A 682 29.92 13.41 15.62
CA GLY A 682 28.68 14.15 15.39
C GLY A 682 28.48 14.52 13.92
N ASN A 683 27.47 15.32 13.65
CA ASN A 683 27.08 15.78 12.31
C ASN A 683 27.04 17.32 12.24
N ALA A 684 26.44 17.86 11.18
CA ALA A 684 26.41 19.31 10.95
C ALA A 684 25.41 20.06 11.86
N LEU A 685 24.50 19.37 12.53
CA LEU A 685 23.44 19.99 13.33
C LEU A 685 23.90 20.38 14.74
N GLY A 686 25.06 19.88 15.18
CA GLY A 686 25.52 20.04 16.56
C GLY A 686 24.97 18.94 17.46
N ASN A 687 25.81 18.42 18.35
CA ASN A 687 25.49 17.17 19.05
C ASN A 687 25.96 17.20 20.51
N ILE A 688 25.35 16.32 21.32
CA ILE A 688 25.84 15.95 22.64
C ILE A 688 26.62 14.63 22.48
N LEU A 689 27.92 14.67 22.71
CA LEU A 689 28.80 13.51 22.65
C LEU A 689 29.39 13.28 24.04
N VAL A 690 29.01 12.19 24.67
CA VAL A 690 29.46 11.84 26.03
C VAL A 690 30.27 10.56 26.00
N ALA A 691 31.44 10.57 26.62
CA ALA A 691 32.21 9.37 26.93
C ALA A 691 32.46 9.24 28.43
N HIS A 692 33.02 8.09 28.82
CA HIS A 692 33.14 7.72 30.23
C HIS A 692 34.53 7.23 30.63
N GLY A 693 35.00 6.09 30.11
CA GLY A 693 36.35 5.58 30.37
C GLY A 693 37.42 6.44 29.71
N GLY A 694 38.65 5.96 29.57
CA GLY A 694 39.74 6.68 28.88
C GLY A 694 40.00 6.19 27.46
N GLY A 695 40.78 6.95 26.70
CA GLY A 695 41.21 6.63 25.34
C GLY A 695 40.21 7.05 24.25
N ASN A 696 39.25 7.93 24.55
CA ASN A 696 38.17 8.26 23.62
C ASN A 696 38.62 9.30 22.57
N LEU A 697 37.98 9.24 21.40
CA LEU A 697 38.00 10.27 20.38
C LEU A 697 36.57 10.76 20.15
N LEU A 698 36.31 12.03 20.46
CA LEU A 698 35.04 12.70 20.17
C LEU A 698 35.29 13.82 19.17
N THR A 699 34.52 13.83 18.09
CA THR A 699 34.60 14.84 17.02
C THR A 699 33.22 15.43 16.80
N ALA A 700 33.06 16.73 16.98
CA ALA A 700 31.73 17.34 17.03
C ALA A 700 31.05 17.50 15.68
N GLY A 701 31.81 17.90 14.65
CA GLY A 701 31.27 18.18 13.32
C GLY A 701 31.26 19.67 13.02
N ASN A 702 30.20 20.16 12.36
CA ASN A 702 30.11 21.57 11.95
C ASN A 702 29.15 22.41 12.80
N GLY A 703 28.35 21.80 13.68
CA GLY A 703 27.40 22.50 14.54
C GLY A 703 27.92 22.65 15.96
N ARG A 704 27.43 23.67 16.68
CA ARG A 704 27.77 23.91 18.10
C ARG A 704 27.41 22.70 18.95
N SER A 705 28.38 22.17 19.68
CA SER A 705 28.27 20.85 20.32
C SER A 705 28.75 20.84 21.76
N LEU A 706 28.29 19.83 22.50
CA LEU A 706 28.71 19.52 23.88
C LEU A 706 29.50 18.21 23.88
N LEU A 707 30.80 18.28 24.17
CA LEU A 707 31.70 17.13 24.24
C LEU A 707 32.11 16.87 25.70
N ILE A 708 31.84 15.67 26.22
CA ILE A 708 32.23 15.26 27.58
C ILE A 708 33.15 14.03 27.50
N GLY A 709 34.44 14.21 27.79
CA GLY A 709 35.48 13.21 27.51
C GLY A 709 35.57 12.02 28.48
N GLY A 710 35.12 12.15 29.73
CA GLY A 710 35.24 11.10 30.74
C GLY A 710 36.56 11.08 31.51
N TYR A 711 36.97 9.90 31.99
CA TYR A 711 38.25 9.69 32.69
C TYR A 711 39.41 9.47 31.70
N GLY A 712 40.64 9.49 32.19
CA GLY A 712 41.82 9.10 31.42
C GLY A 712 42.18 10.06 30.27
N LYS A 713 43.01 9.57 29.34
CA LYS A 713 43.49 10.33 28.16
C LYS A 713 42.43 10.37 27.09
N ASN A 714 41.94 11.53 26.71
CA ASN A 714 40.93 11.67 25.65
C ASN A 714 41.38 12.67 24.58
N THR A 715 40.79 12.55 23.40
CA THR A 715 40.91 13.54 22.32
C THR A 715 39.53 14.09 22.04
N LEU A 716 39.34 15.39 22.27
CA LEU A 716 38.12 16.13 21.98
C LEU A 716 38.41 17.10 20.85
N VAL A 717 37.61 17.07 19.79
CA VAL A 717 37.74 17.93 18.61
C VAL A 717 36.42 18.64 18.40
N GLY A 718 36.41 19.97 18.58
CA GLY A 718 35.26 20.85 18.37
C GLY A 718 34.88 20.85 16.90
N GLY A 719 35.55 21.65 16.08
CA GLY A 719 35.22 21.72 14.66
C GLY A 719 35.22 23.16 14.19
N ASN A 720 34.19 23.57 13.46
CA ASN A 720 34.14 24.92 12.88
C ASN A 720 33.22 25.88 13.64
N ALA A 721 32.47 25.39 14.62
CA ALA A 721 31.48 26.16 15.36
C ALA A 721 31.91 26.34 16.83
N ASP A 722 31.18 27.19 17.55
CA ASP A 722 31.41 27.39 18.98
C ASP A 722 31.07 26.10 19.76
N ASP A 723 32.06 25.40 20.30
CA ASP A 723 31.87 24.12 20.98
C ASP A 723 32.23 24.17 22.47
N LEU A 724 31.52 23.37 23.27
CA LEU A 724 31.75 23.21 24.70
C LEU A 724 32.49 21.89 24.97
N LEU A 725 33.80 21.98 25.21
CA LEU A 725 34.68 20.83 25.38
C LEU A 725 35.00 20.62 26.86
N ILE A 726 34.35 19.62 27.46
CA ILE A 726 34.52 19.21 28.85
C ILE A 726 35.38 17.96 28.91
N ASN A 727 36.66 18.12 29.25
CA ASN A 727 37.50 16.96 29.50
C ASN A 727 37.39 16.51 30.96
N GLY A 728 36.31 15.80 31.26
CA GLY A 728 35.94 15.39 32.60
C GLY A 728 34.59 14.69 32.59
N ARG A 729 33.84 14.81 33.69
CA ARG A 729 32.54 14.15 33.85
C ARG A 729 31.56 15.07 34.53
N THR A 730 30.37 15.20 33.98
CA THR A 730 29.33 15.96 34.66
C THR A 730 28.55 15.08 35.64
N THR A 731 27.85 15.69 36.61
CA THR A 731 26.83 15.01 37.42
C THR A 731 25.68 14.47 36.58
N TYR A 732 25.49 15.02 35.37
CA TYR A 732 24.44 14.68 34.42
C TYR A 732 24.84 13.53 33.48
N SER A 733 26.14 13.25 33.33
CA SER A 733 26.67 12.23 32.42
C SER A 733 27.04 10.93 33.15
N LYS A 734 26.32 10.53 34.20
CA LYS A 734 26.66 9.33 34.99
C LYS A 734 26.28 8.05 34.22
N PRO A 735 27.17 7.05 34.05
CA PRO A 735 26.85 5.88 33.22
C PRO A 735 25.62 5.08 33.65
N ALA A 736 25.31 5.01 34.95
CA ALA A 736 24.16 4.23 35.44
C ALA A 736 22.82 4.98 35.33
N ALA A 737 22.87 6.32 35.28
CA ALA A 737 21.70 7.19 35.22
C ALA A 737 22.11 8.58 34.69
N PRO A 738 22.37 8.71 33.38
CA PRO A 738 22.49 9.98 32.69
C PRO A 738 21.17 10.74 32.81
N ASN A 739 21.28 12.06 32.95
CA ASN A 739 20.14 12.97 32.97
C ASN A 739 20.05 13.64 31.59
N TYR A 740 19.28 13.03 30.68
CA TYR A 740 19.13 13.45 29.30
C TYR A 740 18.54 14.86 29.18
N ASP A 741 17.48 15.15 29.93
CA ASP A 741 16.83 16.46 29.96
C ASP A 741 17.81 17.57 30.32
N THR A 742 18.65 17.33 31.33
CA THR A 742 19.63 18.35 31.74
C THR A 742 20.74 18.51 30.72
N LEU A 743 21.20 17.42 30.09
CA LEU A 743 22.17 17.50 28.99
C LEU A 743 21.59 18.30 27.81
N GLN A 744 20.31 18.07 27.47
CA GLN A 744 19.58 18.81 26.45
C GLN A 744 19.42 20.29 26.78
N VAL A 745 19.12 20.63 28.04
CA VAL A 745 19.01 22.04 28.46
C VAL A 745 20.36 22.76 28.34
N VAL A 746 21.46 22.13 28.77
CA VAL A 746 22.81 22.68 28.61
C VAL A 746 23.13 22.87 27.13
N PHE A 747 22.83 21.87 26.31
CA PHE A 747 23.07 21.90 24.87
C PHE A 747 22.23 22.97 24.16
N SER A 748 20.94 23.07 24.46
CA SER A 748 20.02 24.06 23.89
C SER A 748 20.48 25.49 24.17
N LEU A 749 20.95 25.76 25.39
CA LEU A 749 21.54 27.06 25.75
C LEU A 749 22.83 27.34 25.00
N TRP A 750 23.68 26.32 24.83
CA TRP A 750 24.93 26.44 24.10
C TRP A 750 24.74 26.64 22.59
N GLN A 751 23.75 25.97 22.02
CA GLN A 751 23.45 26.01 20.59
C GLN A 751 22.71 27.30 20.21
N SER A 752 21.98 27.92 21.16
CA SER A 752 21.12 29.09 20.93
C SER A 752 21.80 30.19 20.10
N GLY A 753 21.15 30.54 18.99
CA GLY A 753 21.51 31.70 18.17
C GLY A 753 21.13 33.04 18.78
N GLN A 754 20.30 33.05 19.84
CA GLN A 754 19.83 34.29 20.48
C GLN A 754 20.87 34.90 21.42
N TYR A 755 21.78 34.08 21.95
CA TYR A 755 22.82 34.52 22.88
C TYR A 755 24.17 34.60 22.17
N ALA A 756 24.88 35.71 22.35
CA ALA A 756 26.29 35.81 22.00
C ALA A 756 27.14 34.83 22.85
N TYR A 757 28.37 34.55 22.42
CA TYR A 757 29.24 33.56 23.07
C TYR A 757 29.41 33.80 24.58
N ASP A 758 29.71 35.03 24.97
CA ASP A 758 29.88 35.45 26.36
C ASP A 758 28.60 35.27 27.18
N GLN A 759 27.44 35.61 26.59
CA GLN A 759 26.14 35.41 27.22
C GLN A 759 25.81 33.93 27.45
N ARG A 760 26.18 33.03 26.52
CA ARG A 760 26.03 31.58 26.71
C ARG A 760 26.89 31.06 27.86
N VAL A 761 28.15 31.49 27.90
CA VAL A 761 29.09 31.15 28.98
C VAL A 761 28.58 31.66 30.33
N ILE A 762 28.08 32.91 30.41
CA ILE A 762 27.51 33.50 31.62
C ILE A 762 26.28 32.71 32.07
N SER A 763 25.37 32.40 31.15
CA SER A 763 24.11 31.69 31.44
C SER A 763 24.38 30.31 32.03
N LEU A 764 25.35 29.57 31.49
CA LEU A 764 25.75 28.27 32.01
C LEU A 764 26.53 28.35 33.35
N LYS A 765 27.00 29.55 33.75
CA LYS A 765 27.70 29.82 35.02
C LYS A 765 26.81 30.45 36.11
N ALA A 766 25.67 31.05 35.77
CA ALA A 766 24.86 31.88 36.69
C ALA A 766 23.96 31.06 37.65
N PRO A 767 23.72 31.54 38.90
CA PRO A 767 22.73 30.96 39.82
C PRO A 767 21.31 31.59 39.70
N PRO A 768 20.20 30.87 40.01
CA PRO A 768 20.09 29.44 40.35
C PRO A 768 19.34 28.64 39.25
N THR A 769 20.06 27.85 38.47
CA THR A 769 19.46 26.84 37.59
C THR A 769 20.02 25.45 37.91
N SER A 770 19.20 24.41 37.75
CA SER A 770 19.55 23.00 38.01
C SER A 770 20.61 22.43 37.06
N TYR A 771 20.94 23.15 35.99
CA TYR A 771 21.83 22.76 34.89
C TYR A 771 23.18 23.50 34.88
N ARG A 772 23.52 24.23 35.96
CA ARG A 772 24.72 25.05 36.07
C ARG A 772 26.02 24.23 35.97
N LEU A 773 26.95 24.65 35.12
CA LEU A 773 28.30 24.09 35.02
C LEU A 773 29.25 24.76 36.02
N LYS A 774 29.55 24.06 37.13
CA LYS A 774 30.52 24.47 38.15
C LYS A 774 31.68 23.48 38.23
N VAL A 775 32.90 23.96 38.00
CA VAL A 775 34.14 23.20 38.21
C VAL A 775 34.22 22.70 39.65
N GLY A 776 34.56 21.43 39.84
CA GLY A 776 34.68 20.76 41.15
C GLY A 776 33.38 20.27 41.78
N VAL A 777 32.20 20.62 41.24
CA VAL A 777 30.90 20.11 41.71
C VAL A 777 30.13 19.43 40.58
N THR A 778 29.71 20.21 39.57
CA THR A 778 28.91 19.70 38.46
C THR A 778 29.78 19.05 37.40
N VAL A 779 30.95 19.62 37.08
CA VAL A 779 31.76 19.24 35.91
C VAL A 779 32.92 18.27 36.22
N PHE A 780 33.27 18.19 37.50
CA PHE A 780 34.28 17.26 37.99
C PHE A 780 33.76 16.68 39.29
N VAL A 781 33.15 15.50 39.21
CA VAL A 781 32.64 14.80 40.39
C VAL A 781 33.77 13.99 41.01
N TYR A 782 34.17 14.36 42.24
CA TYR A 782 35.11 13.59 43.05
C TYR A 782 34.38 12.39 43.70
N PRO A 783 34.89 11.15 43.60
CA PRO A 783 34.35 10.04 44.38
C PRO A 783 34.85 10.16 45.82
N GLY A 784 34.07 10.81 46.69
CA GLY A 784 34.38 10.91 48.12
C GLY A 784 33.51 9.97 48.96
N VAL A 785 34.10 8.91 49.48
CA VAL A 785 33.60 8.22 50.68
C VAL A 785 34.31 8.87 51.88
N ASN A 786 33.56 9.49 52.79
CA ASN A 786 33.96 9.91 54.13
C ASN A 786 35.28 10.69 54.31
N GLY A 787 35.20 12.03 54.27
CA GLY A 787 35.90 12.93 55.21
C GLY A 787 37.43 12.86 55.34
N GLY A 788 38.17 12.24 54.43
CA GLY A 788 39.63 12.07 54.53
C GLY A 788 40.38 12.72 53.36
N VAL A 789 41.43 13.46 53.70
CA VAL A 789 42.34 14.16 52.78
C VAL A 789 42.92 13.20 51.73
N GLY A 790 42.73 13.50 50.43
CA GLY A 790 43.49 12.94 49.30
C GLY A 790 42.92 13.32 47.92
N PRO A 791 43.69 13.19 46.81
CA PRO A 791 45.11 13.47 46.66
C PRO A 791 45.33 14.96 46.30
N ARG A 792 46.44 15.54 46.78
CA ARG A 792 46.93 16.82 46.25
C ARG A 792 47.30 16.63 44.78
N LEU A 793 46.84 17.54 43.93
CA LEU A 793 47.35 17.76 42.57
C LEU A 793 48.85 18.07 42.67
N GLY A 794 49.70 17.05 42.55
CA GLY A 794 51.14 17.22 42.60
C GLY A 794 51.88 16.00 43.13
N ARG A 795 52.68 15.40 42.25
CA ARG A 795 53.62 14.27 42.45
C ARG A 795 53.00 12.88 42.61
N GLY A 796 52.82 12.21 41.47
CA GLY A 796 52.81 10.74 41.41
C GLY A 796 51.81 10.12 40.45
N GLY A 797 52.06 10.18 39.14
CA GLY A 797 51.93 8.96 38.32
C GLY A 797 50.66 8.66 37.51
N PHE A 798 49.69 9.55 37.32
CA PHE A 798 48.67 9.38 36.26
C PHE A 798 48.37 10.71 35.53
N ILE A 799 49.38 11.21 34.81
CA ILE A 799 49.27 12.34 33.89
C ILE A 799 48.89 11.75 32.53
N TYR A 800 47.59 11.62 32.29
CA TYR A 800 47.09 11.22 30.98
C TYR A 800 46.79 12.49 30.18
N GLU A 801 47.77 12.95 29.39
CA GLU A 801 47.64 14.14 28.52
C GLU A 801 46.49 13.95 27.52
N SER A 802 45.35 14.59 27.79
CA SER A 802 44.28 14.69 26.82
C SER A 802 44.53 15.86 25.88
N THR A 803 44.04 15.74 24.66
CA THR A 803 44.13 16.78 23.64
C THR A 803 42.75 17.37 23.43
N LEU A 804 42.60 18.67 23.66
CA LEU A 804 41.38 19.40 23.31
C LEU A 804 41.74 20.33 22.15
N LEU A 805 41.06 20.16 21.02
CA LEU A 805 41.23 20.94 19.80
C LEU A 805 39.92 21.67 19.54
N GLY A 806 39.90 22.99 19.69
CA GLY A 806 38.74 23.79 19.27
C GLY A 806 38.57 23.81 17.76
N ASN A 807 39.69 24.11 17.08
CA ASN A 807 39.83 24.40 15.65
C ASN A 807 39.33 25.80 15.27
N ALA A 808 38.10 25.98 14.79
CA ALA A 808 37.56 27.29 14.42
C ALA A 808 36.24 27.55 15.16
N GLY A 809 35.87 28.81 15.34
CA GLY A 809 34.75 29.20 16.22
C GLY A 809 35.25 29.62 17.60
N LEU A 810 34.35 30.09 18.47
CA LEU A 810 34.65 30.43 19.85
C LEU A 810 34.32 29.26 20.76
N ASP A 811 35.35 28.52 21.15
CA ASP A 811 35.22 27.34 21.98
C ASP A 811 35.31 27.66 23.47
N TRP A 812 34.62 26.88 24.29
CA TRP A 812 34.74 26.92 25.75
C TRP A 812 35.30 25.60 26.28
N PHE A 813 36.52 25.67 26.80
CA PHE A 813 37.21 24.52 27.37
C PHE A 813 37.03 24.46 28.88
N ILE A 814 36.61 23.29 29.37
CA ILE A 814 36.57 22.98 30.80
C ILE A 814 37.55 21.83 31.09
N THR A 815 38.65 22.15 31.77
CA THR A 815 39.78 21.23 31.96
C THR A 815 40.45 21.36 33.34
N ASN A 816 41.25 20.38 33.75
CA ASN A 816 42.16 20.51 34.90
C ASN A 816 43.54 21.06 34.46
N ALA A 817 44.33 21.57 35.42
CA ALA A 817 45.50 22.42 35.21
C ALA A 817 46.75 21.78 34.56
N SER A 818 46.65 20.62 33.91
CA SER A 818 47.81 19.89 33.36
C SER A 818 47.54 19.22 32.00
N ARG A 819 46.92 19.95 31.05
CA ARG A 819 46.50 19.39 29.75
C ARG A 819 46.87 20.26 28.54
N THR A 820 46.99 19.61 27.38
CA THR A 820 47.25 20.26 26.10
C THR A 820 45.94 20.73 25.48
N VAL A 821 45.65 22.03 25.68
CA VAL A 821 44.62 22.75 24.93
C VAL A 821 45.32 23.40 23.74
N ILE A 822 44.86 23.09 22.53
CA ILE A 822 45.35 23.76 21.32
C ILE A 822 44.28 24.77 20.91
N ASP A 823 44.48 25.98 21.42
CA ASP A 823 43.72 27.20 21.15
C ASP A 823 44.16 27.79 19.79
N ARG A 824 43.20 28.23 18.98
CA ARG A 824 43.47 28.89 17.69
C ARG A 824 42.98 30.33 17.63
N LEU A 825 42.26 30.84 18.62
CA LEU A 825 41.72 32.20 18.66
C LEU A 825 41.82 32.81 20.08
N THR A 826 42.42 34.00 20.17
CA THR A 826 42.77 34.71 21.42
C THR A 826 41.62 35.02 22.41
N ASN A 827 40.37 34.77 22.03
CA ASN A 827 39.15 35.06 22.79
C ASN A 827 38.42 33.80 23.29
N GLU A 828 38.97 32.60 23.09
CA GLU A 828 38.50 31.36 23.71
C GLU A 828 38.75 31.37 25.23
N ILE A 829 37.82 30.79 26.01
CA ILE A 829 37.91 30.75 27.47
C ILE A 829 38.33 29.36 27.93
N THR A 830 39.38 29.29 28.75
CA THR A 830 39.75 28.08 29.50
C THR A 830 39.44 28.26 30.98
N THR A 831 38.65 27.36 31.55
CA THR A 831 38.27 27.31 32.99
C THR A 831 38.52 25.95 33.58
#